data_AF-Q9HID7-F1
#
_entry.id   AF-Q9HID7-F1
#
_cell.length_a   1.000
_cell.length_b   1.000
_cell.length_c   1.000
_cell.angle_alpha   90.00
_cell.angle_beta   90.00
_cell.angle_gamma   90.00
#
_symmetry.space_group_name_H-M   'P 1'
#
loop_
_entity.id
_entity.type
_entity.pdbx_description
1 polymer ?
#
loop_
_entity_poly.entity_id
_entity_poly.type
_entity_poly.pdbx_seq_one_letter_code
_entity_poly.pdbx_strand_id
1 'polypeptide(L)'
;MFHGFMMTDIKKSIVVLVTLIFITTLFFAVSAAPVHATTPAVQASSYVNATQQSQMYSSVMQKLESRGISPKYAYLPDFNAQRIVHKGNTVSPTYATTPAPMGIGDIGLKYLNGQTLPYEINFTSTEASVTIDNLSDFYLLNDGPHSVTIQLNSVLTNVSILGNSSYSFWTQNVVFYSARTHQITFIDNVWNFSSPAFNMTTNALHGNGILVPYVFYYDIGPTFNVTYPFTVDLYLNSTVINGNSAVYFNYSVFTSGKVYSGSYDTVIFNSTGHPGYRAPQPEYQIDGYGYDATGYLINDAEVMIGGPGGGSTTSIYSINATMHLYYLNSTTGTYQTVPSAFDIAADTGETSEGVAVSWSHGPDGYYAKLTAGPSFIYGMWNMSSVNNMEHFSGSISPSNAFIFASPDEMNLSTAAWVPTSASGHFSFTLPEGTYAYEALMSYYAPASGYLGSDTVISLLKDPTMGIYTPLFAFNNQQLANISVSGTGSSANPYVVENQQYMPINPLFDEFNDFVFPVFPGVMIANTNASVNLISMPSFYMQYAGYQVQILKNLKLPTYNYLPFEFYNTSNLSLWKDQFISGWFAYFLSGFPDANVIMWNSTHDLIGSNTFYSMDSSLLVFGGSNNVVWGNYFLQSPITKTKEFEYINTNGAPFGVSMYSSGNLVYNNEFKVYITAYSPDYSIYTGLPALYIDEWNISLQPAFIAHSFNGFTLSGSIIGTFYQGGNYWWNFNGTIPYNDNGLIYYGGDYVPLVHGFPFYLFREYMFF
;
A
#
# COMPACT_ATOMS: atom_id res chain seq x y z
N MET A 1 -4.90 61.18 41.37
CA MET A 1 -4.07 60.22 42.11
C MET A 1 -4.00 58.93 41.31
N PHE A 2 -2.78 58.56 40.89
CA PHE A 2 -2.24 57.23 40.51
C PHE A 2 -3.22 56.07 40.28
N HIS A 3 -3.09 55.18 39.29
CA HIS A 3 -2.25 55.01 38.09
C HIS A 3 -2.92 53.82 37.38
N GLY A 4 -3.22 53.92 36.09
CA GLY A 4 -3.71 52.78 35.29
C GLY A 4 -2.74 52.55 34.13
N PHE A 5 -2.15 51.35 34.03
CA PHE A 5 -1.44 50.90 32.83
C PHE A 5 -1.42 49.36 32.74
N MET A 6 -1.89 48.88 31.58
CA MET A 6 -1.48 47.72 30.76
C MET A 6 -0.88 46.46 31.39
N MET A 7 -1.47 45.30 31.05
CA MET A 7 -0.70 44.08 30.79
C MET A 7 -1.46 43.14 29.82
N THR A 8 -1.28 43.38 28.53
CA THR A 8 -1.52 42.43 27.43
C THR A 8 -0.32 42.55 26.50
N ASP A 9 0.66 41.65 26.63
CA ASP A 9 1.65 41.28 25.59
C ASP A 9 2.85 40.48 26.16
N ILE A 10 2.60 39.26 26.64
CA ILE A 10 3.69 38.31 26.97
C ILE A 10 3.52 36.95 26.26
N LYS A 11 2.38 36.65 25.64
CA LYS A 11 2.15 35.34 24.99
C LYS A 11 2.62 35.23 23.54
N LYS A 12 2.97 36.33 22.85
CA LYS A 12 3.42 36.29 21.45
C LYS A 12 4.94 36.20 21.28
N SER A 13 5.74 36.55 22.28
CA SER A 13 7.20 36.60 22.16
C SER A 13 7.91 35.27 22.45
N ILE A 14 7.23 34.30 23.08
CA ILE A 14 7.79 32.96 23.34
C ILE A 14 7.63 32.04 22.12
N VAL A 15 6.57 32.22 21.32
CA VAL A 15 6.35 31.43 20.09
C VAL A 15 7.35 31.81 19.00
N VAL A 16 7.73 33.08 18.89
CA VAL A 16 8.72 33.55 17.89
C VAL A 16 10.15 33.14 18.24
N LEU A 17 10.48 32.98 19.54
CA LEU A 17 11.83 32.60 19.97
C LEU A 17 12.10 31.09 19.76
N VAL A 18 11.07 30.24 19.84
CA VAL A 18 11.19 28.79 19.56
C VAL A 18 11.31 28.52 18.05
N THR A 19 10.65 29.30 17.20
CA THR A 19 10.80 29.20 15.74
C THR A 19 12.16 29.69 15.23
N LEU A 20 12.81 30.65 15.91
CA LEU A 20 14.14 31.15 15.52
C LEU A 20 15.29 30.22 15.92
N ILE A 21 15.13 29.43 16.99
CA ILE A 21 16.10 28.39 17.37
C ILE A 21 16.05 27.22 16.36
N PHE A 22 14.89 26.93 15.78
CA PHE A 22 14.73 25.90 14.74
C PHE A 22 15.40 26.22 13.39
N ILE A 23 15.65 27.50 13.09
CA ILE A 23 16.31 27.90 11.82
C ILE A 23 17.85 27.84 11.93
N THR A 24 18.41 27.81 13.14
CA THR A 24 19.87 27.93 13.35
C THR A 24 20.61 26.62 13.61
N THR A 25 19.91 25.49 13.80
CA THR A 25 20.53 24.16 13.92
C THR A 25 20.51 23.34 12.62
N LEU A 26 19.96 23.86 11.52
CA LEU A 26 19.89 23.16 10.22
C LEU A 26 20.98 23.56 9.21
N PHE A 27 21.93 24.43 9.57
CA PHE A 27 22.96 24.91 8.65
C PHE A 27 24.35 24.93 9.29
N PHE A 28 25.06 23.79 9.28
CA PHE A 28 26.52 23.74 9.17
C PHE A 28 26.95 22.38 8.61
N ALA A 29 26.88 22.24 7.28
CA ALA A 29 27.73 21.33 6.54
C ALA A 29 28.45 22.16 5.47
N VAL A 30 29.71 22.49 5.74
CA VAL A 30 30.64 22.96 4.71
C VAL A 30 31.38 21.71 4.25
N SER A 31 30.99 21.13 3.12
CA SER A 31 31.76 20.09 2.43
C SER A 31 32.20 20.61 1.07
N ALA A 32 33.48 20.39 0.76
CA ALA A 32 34.10 20.79 -0.49
C ALA A 32 33.59 19.88 -1.61
N ALA A 33 33.16 20.46 -2.74
CA ALA A 33 32.64 19.72 -3.88
C ALA A 33 33.69 18.75 -4.46
N PRO A 34 33.44 17.43 -4.45
CA PRO A 34 34.02 16.54 -5.44
C PRO A 34 33.20 16.67 -6.73
N VAL A 35 33.88 16.88 -7.84
CA VAL A 35 33.28 16.78 -9.17
C VAL A 35 33.27 15.30 -9.54
N HIS A 36 32.11 14.61 -9.53
CA HIS A 36 31.86 13.46 -10.41
C HIS A 36 30.37 13.11 -10.58
N ALA A 37 30.09 12.72 -11.84
CA ALA A 37 28.89 12.18 -12.49
C ALA A 37 27.53 12.27 -11.76
N THR A 38 26.88 13.42 -11.90
CA THR A 38 25.41 13.48 -11.84
C THR A 38 24.83 12.59 -12.94
N THR A 39 24.21 11.47 -12.58
CA THR A 39 23.09 10.91 -13.35
C THR A 39 22.10 12.05 -13.55
N PRO A 40 21.45 12.23 -14.72
CA PRO A 40 20.51 13.31 -14.89
C PRO A 40 19.39 13.15 -13.86
N ALA A 41 19.41 13.97 -12.81
CA ALA A 41 18.27 14.11 -11.94
C ALA A 41 17.10 14.53 -12.83
N VAL A 42 16.04 13.73 -12.84
CA VAL A 42 14.79 14.05 -13.54
C VAL A 42 14.33 15.41 -13.01
N GLN A 43 14.46 16.45 -13.83
CA GLN A 43 13.95 17.77 -13.49
C GLN A 43 12.42 17.65 -13.42
N ALA A 44 11.86 17.66 -12.21
CA ALA A 44 10.42 17.72 -11.99
C ALA A 44 9.82 18.91 -12.78
N SER A 45 9.12 18.61 -13.87
CA SER A 45 8.56 19.58 -14.80
C SER A 45 7.04 19.62 -14.68
N SER A 46 6.51 20.76 -14.23
CA SER A 46 5.14 21.29 -14.34
C SER A 46 3.97 20.27 -14.48
N TYR A 47 3.23 20.10 -13.39
CA TYR A 47 2.06 19.22 -13.21
C TYR A 47 0.92 19.41 -14.22
N VAL A 48 0.48 18.30 -14.85
CA VAL A 48 -0.83 18.19 -15.53
C VAL A 48 -1.94 17.81 -14.52
N ASN A 49 -3.19 18.08 -14.90
CA ASN A 49 -4.42 18.12 -14.12
C ASN A 49 -4.77 16.81 -13.37
N ALA A 50 -4.44 16.69 -12.08
CA ALA A 50 -4.78 15.52 -11.25
C ALA A 50 -6.28 15.18 -11.15
N THR A 51 -7.17 16.08 -11.59
CA THR A 51 -8.60 15.75 -11.75
C THR A 51 -8.79 14.63 -12.79
N GLN A 52 -7.96 14.56 -13.83
CA GLN A 52 -8.06 13.54 -14.87
C GLN A 52 -7.65 12.15 -14.38
N GLN A 53 -6.49 12.04 -13.70
CA GLN A 53 -6.05 10.79 -13.05
C GLN A 53 -7.15 10.25 -12.13
N SER A 54 -7.69 11.14 -11.27
CA SER A 54 -8.71 10.74 -10.32
C SER A 54 -9.97 10.22 -11.02
N GLN A 55 -10.43 10.92 -12.05
CA GLN A 55 -11.59 10.51 -12.86
C GLN A 55 -11.37 9.17 -13.58
N MET A 56 -10.16 8.92 -14.09
CA MET A 56 -9.83 7.68 -14.79
C MET A 56 -9.89 6.49 -13.84
N TYR A 57 -9.22 6.59 -12.68
CA TYR A 57 -9.28 5.55 -11.66
C TYR A 57 -10.72 5.31 -11.17
N SER A 58 -11.45 6.38 -10.80
CA SER A 58 -12.84 6.25 -10.34
C SER A 58 -13.72 5.57 -11.39
N SER A 59 -13.54 5.93 -12.67
CA SER A 59 -14.28 5.30 -13.78
C SER A 59 -13.94 3.82 -13.94
N VAL A 60 -12.67 3.44 -13.79
CA VAL A 60 -12.26 2.02 -13.82
C VAL A 60 -12.90 1.27 -12.65
N MET A 61 -12.70 1.73 -11.42
CA MET A 61 -13.18 1.04 -10.22
C MET A 61 -14.69 0.96 -10.15
N GLN A 62 -15.43 2.02 -10.50
CA GLN A 62 -16.90 1.97 -10.56
C GLN A 62 -17.40 0.93 -11.57
N LYS A 63 -16.69 0.74 -12.70
CA LYS A 63 -17.06 -0.27 -13.70
C LYS A 63 -16.75 -1.69 -13.22
N LEU A 64 -15.70 -1.88 -12.43
CA LEU A 64 -15.39 -3.16 -11.79
C LEU A 64 -16.45 -3.49 -10.74
N GLU A 65 -16.71 -2.55 -9.82
CA GLU A 65 -17.68 -2.67 -8.75
C GLU A 65 -19.09 -2.96 -9.30
N SER A 66 -19.54 -2.22 -10.32
CA SER A 66 -20.86 -2.42 -10.94
C SER A 66 -21.04 -3.80 -11.58
N ARG A 67 -19.94 -4.56 -11.76
CA ARG A 67 -19.91 -5.90 -12.35
C ARG A 67 -19.53 -6.97 -11.33
N GLY A 68 -19.28 -6.61 -10.06
CA GLY A 68 -18.82 -7.53 -9.03
C GLY A 68 -17.43 -8.10 -9.31
N ILE A 69 -16.58 -7.34 -10.02
CA ILE A 69 -15.19 -7.74 -10.30
C ILE A 69 -14.30 -7.16 -9.22
N SER A 70 -13.49 -8.01 -8.58
CA SER A 70 -12.54 -7.59 -7.55
C SER A 70 -11.40 -6.77 -8.16
N PRO A 71 -10.98 -5.65 -7.54
CA PRO A 71 -9.86 -4.83 -8.00
C PRO A 71 -8.54 -5.59 -8.18
N LYS A 72 -8.31 -6.71 -7.46
CA LYS A 72 -7.10 -7.54 -7.61
C LYS A 72 -6.89 -8.16 -8.99
N TYR A 73 -7.92 -8.19 -9.83
CA TYR A 73 -7.81 -8.68 -11.20
C TYR A 73 -7.56 -7.57 -12.22
N ALA A 74 -7.47 -6.32 -11.77
CA ALA A 74 -7.14 -5.17 -12.60
C ALA A 74 -5.76 -4.65 -12.21
N TYR A 75 -4.82 -4.74 -13.15
CA TYR A 75 -3.46 -4.23 -13.02
C TYR A 75 -3.36 -2.93 -13.79
N LEU A 76 -3.27 -1.83 -13.05
CA LEU A 76 -3.54 -0.50 -13.58
C LEU A 76 -2.30 0.09 -14.25
N PRO A 77 -2.45 0.78 -15.39
CA PRO A 77 -1.38 1.65 -15.87
C PRO A 77 -1.07 2.78 -14.87
N ASP A 78 0.15 3.30 -14.93
CA ASP A 78 0.54 4.50 -14.20
C ASP A 78 -0.22 5.73 -14.73
N PHE A 79 -1.35 6.05 -14.09
CA PHE A 79 -2.12 7.25 -14.43
C PHE A 79 -1.41 8.55 -13.97
N ASN A 80 -0.39 8.48 -13.11
CA ASN A 80 0.40 9.62 -12.67
C ASN A 80 1.46 10.05 -13.69
N ALA A 81 1.92 9.17 -14.58
CA ALA A 81 2.82 9.51 -15.68
C ALA A 81 2.34 10.72 -16.51
N GLN A 82 1.02 10.94 -16.61
CA GLN A 82 0.40 12.13 -17.22
C GLN A 82 0.95 13.47 -16.70
N ARG A 83 1.46 13.49 -15.47
CA ARG A 83 1.90 14.70 -14.78
C ARG A 83 3.29 15.16 -15.21
N ILE A 84 4.04 14.30 -15.89
CA ILE A 84 5.41 14.56 -16.29
C ILE A 84 5.39 15.38 -17.58
N VAL A 85 5.90 16.61 -17.54
CA VAL A 85 6.05 17.39 -18.77
C VAL A 85 7.29 16.94 -19.52
N HIS A 86 7.03 16.22 -20.60
CA HIS A 86 8.04 15.72 -21.52
C HIS A 86 8.71 16.89 -22.26
N LYS A 87 10.03 17.00 -22.16
CA LYS A 87 10.84 17.99 -22.88
C LYS A 87 11.82 17.27 -23.80
N GLY A 88 11.72 17.53 -25.10
CA GLY A 88 12.56 16.93 -26.13
C GLY A 88 11.85 15.83 -26.91
N ASN A 89 12.60 15.11 -27.74
CA ASN A 89 12.11 14.00 -28.58
C ASN A 89 12.55 12.65 -28.00
N THR A 90 12.62 12.51 -26.68
CA THR A 90 13.01 11.28 -26.00
C THR A 90 12.13 11.06 -24.78
N VAL A 91 11.90 9.79 -24.44
CA VAL A 91 11.19 9.40 -23.23
C VAL A 91 12.03 9.60 -21.96
N SER A 92 11.41 9.41 -20.80
CA SER A 92 12.05 9.35 -19.48
C SER A 92 11.31 8.36 -18.59
N PRO A 93 11.97 7.79 -17.56
CA PRO A 93 11.27 7.04 -16.51
C PRO A 93 10.11 7.86 -15.92
N THR A 94 9.02 7.18 -15.59
CA THR A 94 7.79 7.77 -15.03
C THR A 94 7.87 7.98 -13.52
N TYR A 95 8.69 7.18 -12.83
CA TYR A 95 8.96 7.33 -11.41
C TYR A 95 10.30 8.02 -11.16
N ALA A 96 10.33 8.85 -10.12
CA ALA A 96 11.55 9.51 -9.62
C ALA A 96 11.94 9.07 -8.20
N THR A 97 11.00 8.49 -7.46
CA THR A 97 11.15 8.01 -6.07
C THR A 97 10.24 6.80 -5.83
N THR A 98 10.51 6.05 -4.77
CA THR A 98 9.65 4.98 -4.26
C THR A 98 8.44 5.54 -3.47
N PRO A 99 7.34 4.79 -3.24
CA PRO A 99 6.99 3.47 -3.79
C PRO A 99 6.99 3.44 -5.32
N ALA A 100 7.62 2.43 -5.91
CA ALA A 100 7.72 2.28 -7.37
C ALA A 100 7.65 0.80 -7.79
N PRO A 101 7.35 0.47 -9.05
CA PRO A 101 7.30 -0.90 -9.55
C PRO A 101 8.72 -1.50 -9.71
N MET A 102 9.35 -1.92 -8.61
CA MET A 102 10.78 -2.30 -8.60
C MET A 102 11.06 -3.55 -9.45
N GLY A 103 12.06 -3.52 -10.33
CA GLY A 103 12.30 -4.59 -11.29
C GLY A 103 13.35 -4.29 -12.37
N ILE A 104 13.05 -4.67 -13.62
CA ILE A 104 13.84 -4.37 -14.82
C ILE A 104 12.88 -3.75 -15.84
N GLY A 105 13.17 -2.55 -16.32
CA GLY A 105 12.44 -1.92 -17.43
C GLY A 105 13.37 -1.41 -18.52
N ASP A 106 13.05 -1.69 -19.78
CA ASP A 106 13.73 -1.13 -20.93
C ASP A 106 12.81 -0.15 -21.68
N ILE A 107 13.12 1.13 -21.53
CA ILE A 107 12.36 2.25 -22.11
C ILE A 107 12.97 2.76 -23.42
N GLY A 108 13.91 2.03 -24.02
CA GLY A 108 14.51 2.40 -25.31
C GLY A 108 15.56 3.51 -25.23
N LEU A 109 16.19 3.70 -24.07
CA LEU A 109 17.28 4.65 -23.88
C LEU A 109 18.57 3.91 -23.55
N LYS A 110 19.71 4.31 -24.13
CA LYS A 110 21.03 3.78 -23.75
C LYS A 110 22.04 4.89 -23.53
N TYR A 111 22.91 4.72 -22.55
CA TYR A 111 24.02 5.59 -22.26
C TYR A 111 25.26 5.15 -23.04
N LEU A 112 25.70 5.98 -23.99
CA LEU A 112 26.86 5.72 -24.83
C LEU A 112 27.73 6.97 -24.93
N ASN A 113 29.03 6.83 -24.66
CA ASN A 113 30.02 7.90 -24.80
C ASN A 113 29.65 9.21 -24.07
N GLY A 114 29.03 9.12 -22.89
CA GLY A 114 28.65 10.29 -22.09
C GLY A 114 27.30 10.91 -22.45
N GLN A 115 26.53 10.28 -23.34
CA GLN A 115 25.22 10.77 -23.79
C GLN A 115 24.16 9.68 -23.69
N THR A 116 22.96 10.05 -23.25
CA THR A 116 21.76 9.21 -23.36
C THR A 116 21.21 9.32 -24.78
N LEU A 117 21.11 8.20 -25.48
CA LEU A 117 20.64 8.10 -26.85
C LEU A 117 19.40 7.20 -26.92
N PRO A 118 18.34 7.61 -27.62
CA PRO A 118 17.19 6.75 -27.85
C PRO A 118 17.52 5.63 -28.86
N TYR A 119 16.80 4.53 -28.76
CA TYR A 119 16.73 3.46 -29.74
C TYR A 119 15.31 2.90 -29.83
N GLU A 120 15.07 2.16 -30.90
CA GLU A 120 13.82 1.42 -31.10
C GLU A 120 14.18 -0.03 -31.45
N ILE A 121 13.47 -0.99 -30.88
CA ILE A 121 13.51 -2.40 -31.28
C ILE A 121 12.11 -2.98 -31.35
N ASN A 122 11.86 -3.80 -32.38
CA ASN A 122 10.62 -4.55 -32.56
C ASN A 122 10.92 -6.05 -32.51
N PHE A 123 10.08 -6.81 -31.81
CA PHE A 123 10.24 -8.25 -31.63
C PHE A 123 8.88 -8.94 -31.49
N THR A 124 8.81 -10.22 -31.80
CA THR A 124 7.55 -10.98 -31.74
C THR A 124 7.36 -11.71 -30.41
N SER A 125 8.36 -11.68 -29.53
CA SER A 125 8.25 -12.30 -28.21
C SER A 125 9.19 -11.68 -27.19
N THR A 126 8.71 -11.57 -25.95
CA THR A 126 9.48 -11.21 -24.75
C THR A 126 9.27 -12.25 -23.66
N GLU A 127 10.31 -12.46 -22.86
CA GLU A 127 10.35 -13.39 -21.74
C GLU A 127 10.86 -12.68 -20.49
N ALA A 128 10.21 -12.94 -19.36
CA ALA A 128 10.76 -12.69 -18.04
C ALA A 128 11.01 -14.02 -17.33
N SER A 129 12.18 -14.18 -16.71
CA SER A 129 12.48 -15.33 -15.85
C SER A 129 12.80 -14.82 -14.45
N VAL A 130 12.03 -15.27 -13.46
CA VAL A 130 12.14 -14.82 -12.07
C VAL A 130 12.30 -16.02 -11.15
N THR A 131 13.46 -16.10 -10.50
CA THR A 131 13.74 -17.09 -9.45
C THR A 131 13.62 -16.43 -8.08
N ILE A 132 12.79 -17.00 -7.20
CA ILE A 132 12.63 -16.54 -5.82
C ILE A 132 13.14 -17.63 -4.87
N ASP A 133 14.20 -17.30 -4.12
CA ASP A 133 14.78 -18.17 -3.09
C ASP A 133 14.15 -17.95 -1.71
N ASN A 134 13.73 -16.72 -1.42
CA ASN A 134 12.88 -16.38 -0.29
C ASN A 134 12.20 -15.03 -0.53
N LEU A 135 11.05 -14.84 0.12
CA LEU A 135 10.33 -13.58 0.18
C LEU A 135 9.57 -13.50 1.52
N SER A 136 9.62 -12.33 2.14
CA SER A 136 8.80 -11.91 3.26
C SER A 136 8.28 -10.51 2.95
N ASP A 137 7.02 -10.45 2.56
CA ASP A 137 6.25 -9.24 2.28
C ASP A 137 5.16 -9.06 3.34
N PHE A 138 4.82 -7.81 3.65
CA PHE A 138 3.71 -7.51 4.54
C PHE A 138 3.12 -6.12 4.35
N TYR A 139 1.83 -6.03 4.00
CA TYR A 139 1.12 -4.74 3.89
C TYR A 139 -0.39 -4.91 4.14
N LEU A 140 -0.93 -4.33 5.21
CA LEU A 140 -2.28 -4.69 5.69
C LEU A 140 -3.43 -4.05 4.90
N LEU A 141 -3.21 -2.87 4.31
CA LEU A 141 -4.22 -2.08 3.60
C LEU A 141 -4.47 -2.56 2.17
N ASN A 142 -3.96 -3.74 1.79
CA ASN A 142 -4.30 -4.40 0.54
C ASN A 142 -5.16 -5.65 0.83
N ASP A 143 -5.75 -6.22 -0.22
CA ASP A 143 -6.60 -7.40 -0.14
C ASP A 143 -5.80 -8.72 -0.15
N GLY A 144 -4.52 -8.67 0.24
CA GLY A 144 -3.68 -9.81 0.47
C GLY A 144 -2.42 -9.44 1.25
N PRO A 145 -2.45 -9.38 2.60
CA PRO A 145 -1.35 -8.83 3.37
C PRO A 145 -0.01 -9.53 3.25
N HIS A 146 0.03 -10.72 2.66
CA HIS A 146 1.23 -11.49 2.35
C HIS A 146 1.17 -11.95 0.90
N SER A 147 0.88 -11.00 0.01
CA SER A 147 0.82 -11.22 -1.41
C SER A 147 1.53 -10.11 -2.18
N VAL A 148 2.16 -10.51 -3.27
CA VAL A 148 2.83 -9.66 -4.26
C VAL A 148 2.40 -10.08 -5.65
N THR A 149 2.69 -9.24 -6.64
CA THR A 149 2.66 -9.65 -8.04
C THR A 149 4.06 -9.67 -8.65
N ILE A 150 4.26 -10.55 -9.63
CA ILE A 150 5.35 -10.51 -10.59
C ILE A 150 4.70 -10.26 -11.94
N GLN A 151 5.03 -9.18 -12.63
CA GLN A 151 4.35 -8.79 -13.86
C GLN A 151 5.37 -8.68 -14.98
N LEU A 152 5.20 -9.42 -16.08
CA LEU A 152 5.86 -9.16 -17.36
C LEU A 152 4.91 -8.33 -18.22
N ASN A 153 5.30 -7.10 -18.52
CA ASN A 153 4.50 -6.18 -19.29
C ASN A 153 5.25 -5.73 -20.54
N SER A 154 4.53 -5.54 -21.65
CA SER A 154 5.10 -4.97 -22.87
C SER A 154 4.02 -4.42 -23.79
N VAL A 155 4.38 -3.41 -24.59
CA VAL A 155 3.46 -2.78 -25.54
C VAL A 155 3.52 -3.45 -26.91
N LEU A 156 2.39 -4.03 -27.32
CA LEU A 156 2.16 -4.62 -28.63
C LEU A 156 1.65 -3.56 -29.60
N THR A 157 2.32 -3.40 -30.74
CA THR A 157 1.96 -2.47 -31.82
C THR A 157 1.53 -3.21 -33.07
N ASN A 158 1.09 -2.45 -34.10
CA ASN A 158 0.59 -2.97 -35.37
C ASN A 158 -0.61 -3.93 -35.21
N VAL A 159 -1.41 -3.73 -34.17
CA VAL A 159 -2.59 -4.56 -33.91
C VAL A 159 -3.74 -4.12 -34.79
N SER A 160 -4.39 -5.11 -35.41
CA SER A 160 -5.53 -4.87 -36.30
C SER A 160 -6.87 -5.02 -35.60
N ILE A 161 -7.62 -3.91 -35.53
CA ILE A 161 -9.02 -3.87 -35.12
C ILE A 161 -9.86 -3.40 -36.29
N LEU A 162 -10.82 -4.23 -36.70
CA LEU A 162 -11.78 -3.95 -37.78
C LEU A 162 -11.10 -3.46 -39.08
N GLY A 163 -9.97 -4.08 -39.44
CA GLY A 163 -9.19 -3.75 -40.63
C GLY A 163 -8.22 -2.56 -40.48
N ASN A 164 -8.19 -1.89 -39.33
CA ASN A 164 -7.23 -0.82 -39.04
C ASN A 164 -6.09 -1.35 -38.16
N SER A 165 -4.85 -1.31 -38.67
CA SER A 165 -3.62 -1.81 -38.02
C SER A 165 -2.87 -0.77 -37.19
N SER A 166 -3.50 0.36 -36.87
CA SER A 166 -2.85 1.44 -36.12
C SER A 166 -2.96 1.31 -34.61
N TYR A 167 -3.43 0.16 -34.09
CA TYR A 167 -3.66 0.01 -32.67
C TYR A 167 -2.42 -0.51 -31.95
N SER A 168 -2.26 -0.02 -30.72
CA SER A 168 -1.32 -0.50 -29.72
C SER A 168 -2.08 -0.98 -28.48
N PHE A 169 -1.58 -2.04 -27.86
CA PHE A 169 -2.13 -2.62 -26.64
C PHE A 169 -1.01 -2.95 -25.67
N TRP A 170 -1.19 -2.60 -24.41
CA TRP A 170 -0.33 -3.04 -23.33
C TRP A 170 -0.82 -4.38 -22.82
N THR A 171 0.06 -5.37 -22.85
CA THR A 171 -0.24 -6.74 -22.43
C THR A 171 0.59 -7.08 -21.21
N GLN A 172 -0.07 -7.64 -20.20
CA GLN A 172 0.52 -7.99 -18.92
C GLN A 172 0.33 -9.49 -18.68
N ASN A 173 1.41 -10.22 -18.45
CA ASN A 173 1.39 -11.61 -17.99
C ASN A 173 1.80 -11.58 -16.52
N VAL A 174 0.83 -11.76 -15.63
CA VAL A 174 0.96 -11.49 -14.20
C VAL A 174 0.90 -12.78 -13.41
N VAL A 175 1.79 -12.90 -12.44
CA VAL A 175 1.74 -13.90 -11.38
C VAL A 175 1.33 -13.21 -10.09
N PHE A 176 0.13 -13.48 -9.61
CA PHE A 176 -0.22 -13.22 -8.22
C PHE A 176 0.42 -14.30 -7.35
N TYR A 177 1.28 -13.92 -6.40
CA TYR A 177 1.91 -14.83 -5.46
C TYR A 177 1.50 -14.50 -4.03
N SER A 178 1.00 -15.49 -3.29
CA SER A 178 0.82 -15.36 -1.83
C SER A 178 1.92 -16.11 -1.08
N ALA A 179 2.77 -15.37 -0.37
CA ALA A 179 3.80 -15.94 0.49
C ALA A 179 3.20 -16.73 1.67
N ARG A 180 1.96 -16.41 2.09
CA ARG A 180 1.26 -17.15 3.16
C ARG A 180 0.82 -18.55 2.74
N THR A 181 0.26 -18.71 1.54
CA THR A 181 -0.26 -20.01 1.07
C THR A 181 0.70 -20.73 0.14
N HIS A 182 1.78 -20.07 -0.28
CA HIS A 182 2.70 -20.49 -1.33
C HIS A 182 1.98 -20.89 -2.61
N GLN A 183 0.98 -20.09 -3.00
CA GLN A 183 0.24 -20.25 -4.25
C GLN A 183 0.61 -19.15 -5.23
N ILE A 184 0.84 -19.57 -6.47
CA ILE A 184 0.90 -18.67 -7.63
C ILE A 184 -0.39 -18.84 -8.44
N THR A 185 -0.96 -17.73 -8.91
CA THR A 185 -2.08 -17.70 -9.85
C THR A 185 -1.72 -16.79 -11.01
N PHE A 186 -1.85 -17.30 -12.23
CA PHE A 186 -1.64 -16.51 -13.45
C PHE A 186 -2.86 -15.64 -13.72
N ILE A 187 -2.62 -14.40 -14.15
CA ILE A 187 -3.64 -13.44 -14.56
C ILE A 187 -3.08 -12.69 -15.77
N ASP A 188 -3.85 -12.53 -16.84
CA ASP A 188 -3.48 -11.55 -17.88
C ASP A 188 -4.29 -10.27 -17.74
N ASN A 189 -3.73 -9.17 -18.25
CA ASN A 189 -4.45 -7.93 -18.49
C ASN A 189 -4.09 -7.41 -19.88
N VAL A 190 -5.08 -6.93 -20.65
CA VAL A 190 -4.87 -6.27 -21.94
C VAL A 190 -5.58 -4.92 -21.95
N TRP A 191 -4.79 -3.84 -22.11
CA TRP A 191 -5.25 -2.45 -22.12
C TRP A 191 -5.05 -1.82 -23.49
N ASN A 192 -5.96 -0.94 -23.91
CA ASN A 192 -5.86 -0.27 -25.21
C ASN A 192 -5.02 1.01 -25.13
N PHE A 193 -3.73 0.92 -25.45
CA PHE A 193 -2.80 2.06 -25.45
C PHE A 193 -2.92 2.93 -26.72
N SER A 194 -3.90 2.68 -27.58
CA SER A 194 -4.15 3.50 -28.77
C SER A 194 -4.85 4.84 -28.46
N SER A 195 -5.18 5.10 -27.20
CA SER A 195 -5.90 6.29 -26.76
C SER A 195 -5.71 6.54 -25.26
N PRO A 196 -5.64 7.81 -24.81
CA PRO A 196 -5.58 8.16 -23.38
C PRO A 196 -6.74 7.62 -22.54
N ALA A 197 -7.87 7.29 -23.18
CA ALA A 197 -9.08 6.80 -22.50
C ALA A 197 -9.16 5.27 -22.37
N PHE A 198 -8.18 4.53 -22.91
CA PHE A 198 -8.13 3.05 -22.90
C PHE A 198 -9.38 2.35 -23.45
N ASN A 199 -10.17 3.04 -24.28
CA ASN A 199 -11.48 2.55 -24.71
C ASN A 199 -11.37 1.27 -25.54
N MET A 200 -11.93 0.17 -25.03
CA MET A 200 -12.04 -1.10 -25.74
C MET A 200 -13.51 -1.42 -26.08
N THR A 201 -13.82 -1.59 -27.37
CA THR A 201 -15.18 -1.96 -27.80
C THR A 201 -15.47 -3.43 -27.49
N THR A 202 -16.74 -3.79 -27.30
CA THR A 202 -17.17 -5.16 -26.92
C THR A 202 -16.82 -6.24 -27.94
N ASN A 203 -16.45 -5.87 -29.16
CA ASN A 203 -16.07 -6.75 -30.25
C ASN A 203 -14.60 -6.58 -30.68
N ALA A 204 -13.78 -5.88 -29.88
CA ALA A 204 -12.39 -5.59 -30.20
C ALA A 204 -11.51 -6.85 -30.18
N LEU A 205 -11.78 -7.78 -29.26
CA LEU A 205 -11.00 -9.00 -29.06
C LEU A 205 -11.84 -10.09 -28.39
N HIS A 206 -11.30 -11.31 -28.37
CA HIS A 206 -11.82 -12.44 -27.61
C HIS A 206 -10.67 -13.38 -27.20
N GLY A 207 -10.89 -14.18 -26.16
CA GLY A 207 -9.96 -15.19 -25.64
C GLY A 207 -10.69 -16.08 -24.62
N ASN A 208 -9.97 -16.69 -23.68
CA ASN A 208 -10.54 -17.52 -22.62
C ASN A 208 -11.15 -16.71 -21.47
N GLY A 209 -10.60 -15.52 -21.21
CA GLY A 209 -11.04 -14.56 -20.21
C GLY A 209 -12.22 -13.65 -20.58
N ILE A 210 -12.35 -12.56 -19.82
CA ILE A 210 -13.47 -11.64 -19.79
C ILE A 210 -13.03 -10.26 -20.29
N LEU A 211 -13.72 -9.78 -21.33
CA LEU A 211 -13.62 -8.38 -21.74
C LEU A 211 -14.50 -7.50 -20.84
N VAL A 212 -13.88 -6.59 -20.08
CA VAL A 212 -14.56 -5.53 -19.34
C VAL A 212 -14.77 -4.35 -20.30
N PRO A 213 -16.00 -4.12 -20.80
CA PRO A 213 -16.21 -3.16 -21.87
C PRO A 213 -15.75 -1.76 -21.50
N TYR A 214 -15.03 -1.11 -22.42
CA TYR A 214 -14.46 0.23 -22.24
C TYR A 214 -13.45 0.35 -21.09
N VAL A 215 -12.80 -0.74 -20.70
CA VAL A 215 -11.74 -0.74 -19.68
C VAL A 215 -10.55 -1.58 -20.13
N PHE A 216 -10.65 -2.91 -20.05
CA PHE A 216 -9.56 -3.85 -20.29
C PHE A 216 -10.12 -5.26 -20.48
N TYR A 217 -9.26 -6.21 -20.80
CA TYR A 217 -9.55 -7.64 -20.82
C TYR A 217 -8.68 -8.37 -19.79
N TYR A 218 -9.19 -9.44 -19.18
CA TYR A 218 -8.42 -10.29 -18.27
C TYR A 218 -8.88 -11.75 -18.29
N ASP A 219 -7.96 -12.69 -18.09
CA ASP A 219 -8.23 -14.08 -17.71
C ASP A 219 -7.56 -14.45 -16.39
N ILE A 220 -8.05 -15.50 -15.72
CA ILE A 220 -7.50 -16.00 -14.45
C ILE A 220 -7.21 -17.50 -14.54
N GLY A 221 -6.02 -17.85 -14.09
CA GLY A 221 -5.56 -19.21 -13.91
C GLY A 221 -4.51 -19.60 -14.94
N PRO A 222 -3.85 -20.76 -14.78
CA PRO A 222 -4.02 -21.73 -13.69
C PRO A 222 -3.42 -21.27 -12.36
N THR A 223 -3.62 -22.09 -11.32
CA THR A 223 -3.02 -21.90 -9.99
C THR A 223 -2.12 -23.09 -9.66
N PHE A 224 -0.95 -22.82 -9.09
CA PHE A 224 -0.01 -23.85 -8.62
C PHE A 224 0.41 -23.59 -7.18
N ASN A 225 0.67 -24.67 -6.44
CA ASN A 225 1.43 -24.60 -5.19
C ASN A 225 2.92 -24.66 -5.52
N VAL A 226 3.71 -23.78 -4.91
CA VAL A 226 5.16 -23.71 -5.07
C VAL A 226 5.88 -23.85 -3.73
N THR A 227 7.18 -24.09 -3.76
CA THR A 227 8.05 -24.06 -2.58
C THR A 227 9.35 -23.40 -2.96
N TYR A 228 9.94 -22.57 -2.09
CA TYR A 228 11.25 -22.01 -2.37
C TYR A 228 12.36 -23.09 -2.46
N PRO A 229 13.37 -22.90 -3.32
CA PRO A 229 13.35 -21.93 -4.41
C PRO A 229 12.39 -22.37 -5.52
N PHE A 230 11.72 -21.41 -6.17
CA PHE A 230 10.96 -21.65 -7.38
C PHE A 230 11.32 -20.62 -8.45
N THR A 231 11.14 -21.01 -9.72
CA THR A 231 11.30 -20.10 -10.87
C THR A 231 9.99 -20.03 -11.64
N VAL A 232 9.62 -18.83 -12.07
CA VAL A 232 8.56 -18.61 -13.05
C VAL A 232 9.15 -17.96 -14.28
N ASP A 233 8.89 -18.56 -15.44
CA ASP A 233 9.16 -17.93 -16.74
C ASP A 233 7.82 -17.50 -17.33
N LEU A 234 7.73 -16.24 -17.74
CA LEU A 234 6.55 -15.61 -18.33
C LEU A 234 6.88 -15.26 -19.76
N TYR A 235 5.95 -15.49 -20.68
CA TYR A 235 6.14 -15.15 -22.08
C TYR A 235 4.93 -14.43 -22.63
N LEU A 236 5.23 -13.42 -23.44
CA LEU A 236 4.27 -12.73 -24.28
C LEU A 236 4.67 -12.96 -25.74
N ASN A 237 3.87 -13.71 -26.50
CA ASN A 237 4.20 -14.06 -27.89
C ASN A 237 3.14 -13.50 -28.85
N SER A 238 3.56 -12.70 -29.82
CA SER A 238 2.66 -12.11 -30.82
C SER A 238 2.64 -12.93 -32.12
N THR A 239 1.47 -13.03 -32.76
CA THR A 239 1.31 -13.80 -34.01
C THR A 239 0.08 -13.35 -34.81
N VAL A 240 -0.18 -14.04 -35.93
CA VAL A 240 -1.42 -13.91 -36.71
C VAL A 240 -2.13 -15.25 -36.83
N ILE A 241 -3.32 -15.37 -36.22
CA ILE A 241 -4.16 -16.58 -36.25
C ILE A 241 -5.35 -16.34 -37.18
N ASN A 242 -5.49 -17.17 -38.22
CA ASN A 242 -6.60 -17.08 -39.19
C ASN A 242 -6.80 -15.68 -39.78
N GLY A 243 -5.71 -14.93 -39.95
CA GLY A 243 -5.72 -13.57 -40.49
C GLY A 243 -5.96 -12.47 -39.47
N ASN A 244 -6.04 -12.79 -38.17
CA ASN A 244 -6.23 -11.84 -37.07
C ASN A 244 -4.96 -11.70 -36.24
N SER A 245 -4.66 -10.49 -35.75
CA SER A 245 -3.62 -10.28 -34.73
C SER A 245 -3.95 -11.09 -33.49
N ALA A 246 -2.94 -11.70 -32.86
CA ALA A 246 -3.13 -12.48 -31.65
C ALA A 246 -1.91 -12.45 -30.72
N VAL A 247 -2.14 -12.71 -29.44
CA VAL A 247 -1.13 -12.84 -28.38
C VAL A 247 -1.36 -14.13 -27.61
N TYR A 248 -0.29 -14.83 -27.28
CA TYR A 248 -0.28 -15.92 -26.31
C TYR A 248 0.34 -15.48 -24.99
N PHE A 249 -0.37 -15.80 -23.90
CA PHE A 249 0.12 -15.69 -22.53
C PHE A 249 0.60 -17.07 -22.08
N ASN A 250 1.92 -17.28 -22.13
CA ASN A 250 2.53 -18.56 -21.80
C ASN A 250 3.34 -18.47 -20.51
N TYR A 251 3.58 -19.62 -19.90
CA TYR A 251 4.36 -19.73 -18.69
C TYR A 251 5.15 -21.04 -18.61
N SER A 252 6.18 -21.03 -17.77
CA SER A 252 6.77 -22.22 -17.15
C SER A 252 6.96 -21.99 -15.64
N VAL A 253 6.68 -22.99 -14.82
CA VAL A 253 6.86 -22.97 -13.36
C VAL A 253 7.77 -24.12 -12.97
N PHE A 254 8.89 -23.80 -12.34
CA PHE A 254 9.87 -24.74 -11.81
C PHE A 254 9.76 -24.76 -10.30
N THR A 255 9.26 -25.84 -9.73
CA THR A 255 9.11 -25.98 -8.28
C THR A 255 9.27 -27.42 -7.86
N SER A 256 9.97 -27.67 -6.75
CA SER A 256 10.11 -29.01 -6.15
C SER A 256 10.59 -30.09 -7.16
N GLY A 257 11.47 -29.72 -8.10
CA GLY A 257 12.00 -30.59 -9.14
C GLY A 257 11.01 -30.95 -10.27
N LYS A 258 9.87 -30.25 -10.35
CA LYS A 258 8.87 -30.39 -11.43
C LYS A 258 8.81 -29.12 -12.28
N VAL A 259 8.41 -29.31 -13.53
CA VAL A 259 8.17 -28.22 -14.48
C VAL A 259 6.73 -28.30 -14.96
N TYR A 260 6.00 -27.18 -14.87
CA TYR A 260 4.66 -27.01 -15.41
C TYR A 260 4.71 -25.90 -16.46
N SER A 261 4.35 -26.20 -17.71
CA SER A 261 4.37 -25.19 -18.78
C SER A 261 3.08 -25.24 -19.59
N GLY A 262 2.67 -24.10 -20.13
CA GLY A 262 1.49 -24.01 -20.97
C GLY A 262 1.19 -22.61 -21.48
N SER A 263 0.12 -22.52 -22.24
CA SER A 263 -0.58 -21.27 -22.57
C SER A 263 -1.88 -21.28 -21.79
N TYR A 264 -2.16 -20.26 -20.98
CA TYR A 264 -3.43 -20.18 -20.26
C TYR A 264 -4.45 -19.33 -21.01
N ASP A 265 -3.99 -18.31 -21.74
CA ASP A 265 -4.84 -17.53 -22.61
C ASP A 265 -4.23 -17.25 -24.00
N THR A 266 -5.13 -17.09 -24.96
CA THR A 266 -4.83 -16.65 -26.32
C THR A 266 -5.82 -15.57 -26.72
N VAL A 267 -5.37 -14.32 -26.67
CA VAL A 267 -6.17 -13.16 -27.08
C VAL A 267 -6.09 -13.00 -28.59
N ILE A 268 -7.24 -13.07 -29.27
CA ILE A 268 -7.39 -12.84 -30.70
C ILE A 268 -8.16 -11.54 -30.92
N PHE A 269 -7.50 -10.57 -31.52
CA PHE A 269 -8.08 -9.28 -31.87
C PHE A 269 -8.97 -9.43 -33.10
N ASN A 270 -10.12 -8.76 -33.12
CA ASN A 270 -11.04 -8.81 -34.24
C ASN A 270 -10.49 -7.95 -35.40
N SER A 271 -9.69 -8.57 -36.25
CA SER A 271 -9.06 -7.92 -37.39
C SER A 271 -9.91 -7.95 -38.66
N THR A 272 -11.23 -8.19 -38.56
CA THR A 272 -12.12 -8.29 -39.71
C THR A 272 -12.07 -7.00 -40.55
N GLY A 273 -11.56 -7.09 -41.79
CA GLY A 273 -11.43 -5.97 -42.72
C GLY A 273 -12.18 -6.19 -44.03
N HIS A 274 -11.72 -5.54 -45.10
CA HIS A 274 -12.23 -5.79 -46.45
C HIS A 274 -12.02 -7.26 -46.87
N PRO A 275 -12.76 -7.78 -47.87
CA PRO A 275 -12.55 -9.15 -48.36
C PRO A 275 -11.08 -9.41 -48.69
N GLY A 276 -10.53 -10.51 -48.18
CA GLY A 276 -9.12 -10.89 -48.34
C GLY A 276 -8.13 -10.17 -47.43
N TYR A 277 -8.59 -9.32 -46.52
CA TYR A 277 -7.74 -8.69 -45.52
C TYR A 277 -7.09 -9.73 -44.59
N ARG A 278 -5.81 -9.52 -44.29
CA ARG A 278 -5.04 -10.24 -43.29
C ARG A 278 -4.30 -9.21 -42.46
N ALA A 279 -4.41 -9.30 -41.13
CA ALA A 279 -3.66 -8.45 -40.23
C ALA A 279 -2.15 -8.56 -40.53
N PRO A 280 -1.39 -7.45 -40.45
CA PRO A 280 0.06 -7.52 -40.38
C PRO A 280 0.46 -8.25 -39.11
N GLN A 281 1.73 -8.69 -39.06
CA GLN A 281 2.29 -9.27 -37.86
C GLN A 281 2.31 -8.20 -36.76
N PRO A 282 1.63 -8.40 -35.62
CA PRO A 282 1.78 -7.51 -34.48
C PRO A 282 3.15 -7.75 -33.83
N GLU A 283 3.78 -6.70 -33.32
CA GLU A 283 5.14 -6.74 -32.76
C GLU A 283 5.16 -5.97 -31.45
N TYR A 284 5.86 -6.51 -30.45
CA TYR A 284 6.20 -5.74 -29.26
C TYR A 284 7.28 -4.73 -29.60
N GLN A 285 7.16 -3.53 -29.05
CA GLN A 285 8.05 -2.42 -29.35
C GLN A 285 8.62 -1.84 -28.05
N ILE A 286 9.93 -1.61 -28.07
CA ILE A 286 10.60 -0.69 -27.14
C ILE A 286 10.98 0.53 -27.97
N ASP A 287 10.54 1.74 -27.59
CA ASP A 287 10.80 2.99 -28.34
C ASP A 287 11.16 4.16 -27.41
N GLY A 288 12.41 4.61 -27.50
CA GLY A 288 12.89 5.77 -26.76
C GLY A 288 12.69 7.13 -27.43
N TYR A 289 12.16 7.19 -28.66
CA TYR A 289 12.00 8.43 -29.45
C TYR A 289 10.71 9.19 -29.14
N GLY A 290 9.77 8.60 -28.41
CA GLY A 290 8.51 9.27 -28.07
C GLY A 290 7.60 8.46 -27.18
N TYR A 291 6.56 9.14 -26.70
CA TYR A 291 5.46 8.54 -25.96
C TYR A 291 4.49 7.87 -26.93
N ASP A 292 3.74 6.91 -26.42
CA ASP A 292 2.75 6.18 -27.19
C ASP A 292 1.52 7.04 -27.53
N ALA A 293 0.47 6.43 -28.08
CA ALA A 293 -0.76 7.15 -28.45
C ALA A 293 -1.60 7.61 -27.25
N THR A 294 -1.27 7.22 -26.01
CA THR A 294 -1.80 7.84 -24.79
C THR A 294 -1.20 9.23 -24.57
N GLY A 295 0.02 9.46 -25.06
CA GLY A 295 0.74 10.72 -24.95
C GLY A 295 1.44 10.95 -23.61
N TYR A 296 1.50 9.93 -22.75
CA TYR A 296 2.18 9.98 -21.45
C TYR A 296 2.78 8.65 -20.97
N LEU A 297 2.30 7.51 -21.49
CA LEU A 297 2.92 6.19 -21.35
C LEU A 297 3.87 5.92 -22.52
N ILE A 298 4.65 4.85 -22.43
CA ILE A 298 5.77 4.58 -23.34
C ILE A 298 5.68 3.18 -23.95
N ASN A 299 6.29 2.97 -25.11
CA ASN A 299 6.43 1.62 -25.64
C ASN A 299 7.67 1.00 -25.00
N ASP A 300 7.48 0.02 -24.13
CA ASP A 300 8.54 -0.62 -23.37
C ASP A 300 8.36 -2.14 -23.22
N ALA A 301 9.33 -2.74 -22.53
CA ALA A 301 9.16 -4.06 -21.93
C ALA A 301 9.73 -4.02 -20.52
N GLU A 302 9.03 -4.67 -19.59
CA GLU A 302 9.36 -4.59 -18.17
C GLU A 302 8.99 -5.87 -17.43
N VAL A 303 9.74 -6.17 -16.36
CA VAL A 303 9.37 -7.15 -15.34
C VAL A 303 9.54 -6.54 -13.96
N MET A 304 8.54 -6.65 -13.09
CA MET A 304 8.58 -6.05 -11.75
C MET A 304 8.01 -6.92 -10.64
N ILE A 305 8.26 -6.50 -9.39
CA ILE A 305 7.56 -6.98 -8.19
C ILE A 305 6.78 -5.82 -7.54
N GLY A 306 5.51 -6.04 -7.22
CA GLY A 306 4.61 -4.99 -6.74
C GLY A 306 3.44 -5.50 -5.91
N GLY A 307 2.53 -4.59 -5.55
CA GLY A 307 1.28 -4.89 -4.84
C GLY A 307 0.39 -5.90 -5.57
N PRO A 308 -0.57 -6.55 -4.87
CA PRO A 308 -1.38 -7.64 -5.40
C PRO A 308 -2.39 -7.28 -6.51
N GLY A 309 -2.60 -5.99 -6.80
CA GLY A 309 -3.50 -5.49 -7.86
C GLY A 309 -4.25 -4.21 -7.45
N GLY A 310 -5.05 -3.66 -8.35
CA GLY A 310 -5.86 -2.47 -8.14
C GLY A 310 -5.06 -1.19 -7.90
N GLY A 311 -3.80 -1.13 -8.35
CA GLY A 311 -2.88 -0.03 -8.06
C GLY A 311 -2.38 0.00 -6.62
N SER A 312 -2.45 -1.11 -5.88
CA SER A 312 -1.96 -1.19 -4.50
C SER A 312 -0.43 -1.23 -4.41
N THR A 313 0.08 -1.12 -3.18
CA THR A 313 1.50 -1.26 -2.86
C THR A 313 1.75 -2.48 -1.96
N THR A 314 3.03 -2.80 -1.73
CA THR A 314 3.47 -3.81 -0.77
C THR A 314 4.84 -3.46 -0.21
N SER A 315 5.07 -3.80 1.06
CA SER A 315 6.35 -3.59 1.75
C SER A 315 7.13 -4.90 1.82
N ILE A 316 8.37 -4.88 1.32
CA ILE A 316 9.25 -6.04 1.33
C ILE A 316 10.23 -5.96 2.51
N TYR A 317 10.19 -6.94 3.40
CA TYR A 317 11.06 -7.02 4.57
C TYR A 317 12.23 -8.00 4.37
N SER A 318 12.09 -8.96 3.45
CA SER A 318 13.16 -9.86 3.00
C SER A 318 12.85 -10.31 1.58
N ILE A 319 13.86 -10.29 0.72
CA ILE A 319 13.80 -10.93 -0.59
C ILE A 319 15.20 -11.40 -0.98
N ASN A 320 15.28 -12.57 -1.60
CA ASN A 320 16.41 -12.98 -2.41
C ASN A 320 15.83 -13.54 -3.71
N ALA A 321 15.94 -12.78 -4.78
CA ALA A 321 15.43 -13.16 -6.07
C ALA A 321 16.37 -12.71 -7.20
N THR A 322 16.31 -13.42 -8.32
CA THR A 322 16.98 -13.05 -9.56
C THR A 322 15.94 -12.84 -10.65
N MET A 323 16.07 -11.77 -11.42
CA MET A 323 15.18 -11.45 -12.54
C MET A 323 15.97 -11.31 -13.84
N HIS A 324 15.38 -11.79 -14.92
CA HIS A 324 15.84 -11.60 -16.28
C HIS A 324 14.71 -11.02 -17.13
N LEU A 325 15.06 -10.15 -18.07
CA LEU A 325 14.16 -9.65 -19.10
C LEU A 325 14.81 -9.82 -20.47
N TYR A 326 14.11 -10.52 -21.35
CA TYR A 326 14.62 -10.93 -22.65
C TYR A 326 13.68 -10.56 -23.78
N TYR A 327 14.25 -10.25 -24.95
CA TYR A 327 13.51 -10.17 -26.20
C TYR A 327 13.98 -11.27 -27.16
N LEU A 328 13.08 -11.75 -28.03
CA LEU A 328 13.42 -12.71 -29.06
C LEU A 328 14.12 -12.01 -30.22
N ASN A 329 15.43 -12.24 -30.37
CA ASN A 329 16.18 -11.72 -31.49
C ASN A 329 15.84 -12.51 -32.77
N SER A 330 15.16 -11.87 -33.72
CA SER A 330 14.72 -12.50 -34.98
C SER A 330 15.86 -12.97 -35.88
N THR A 331 17.07 -12.40 -35.73
CA THR A 331 18.24 -12.78 -36.53
C THR A 331 18.90 -14.04 -36.00
N THR A 332 19.01 -14.20 -34.67
CA THR A 332 19.62 -15.39 -34.05
C THR A 332 18.60 -16.49 -33.75
N GLY A 333 17.31 -16.14 -33.64
CA GLY A 333 16.24 -17.04 -33.23
C GLY A 333 16.30 -17.43 -31.75
N THR A 334 16.97 -16.63 -30.92
CA THR A 334 17.18 -16.89 -29.48
C THR A 334 16.79 -15.68 -28.65
N TYR A 335 16.36 -15.91 -27.41
CA TYR A 335 16.19 -14.84 -26.43
C TYR A 335 17.53 -14.20 -26.09
N GLN A 336 17.53 -12.88 -25.94
CA GLN A 336 18.69 -12.06 -25.58
C GLN A 336 18.25 -11.03 -24.55
N THR A 337 19.14 -10.68 -23.61
CA THR A 337 18.83 -9.64 -22.63
C THR A 337 18.54 -8.33 -23.34
N VAL A 338 17.56 -7.58 -22.83
CA VAL A 338 17.25 -6.24 -23.30
C VAL A 338 18.51 -5.36 -23.39
N PRO A 339 18.66 -4.52 -24.44
CA PRO A 339 19.92 -3.80 -24.67
C PRO A 339 20.32 -2.86 -23.54
N SER A 340 19.37 -2.38 -22.74
CA SER A 340 19.59 -1.51 -21.59
C SER A 340 18.49 -1.72 -20.55
N ALA A 341 18.67 -1.21 -19.33
CA ALA A 341 17.62 -1.28 -18.32
C ALA A 341 17.67 -0.15 -17.28
N PHE A 342 16.53 0.09 -16.66
CA PHE A 342 16.33 0.75 -15.37
C PHE A 342 15.83 -0.27 -14.35
N ASP A 343 15.94 0.06 -13.07
CA ASP A 343 15.50 -0.77 -11.94
C ASP A 343 14.00 -0.68 -11.61
N ILE A 344 13.20 -0.19 -12.55
CA ILE A 344 11.75 0.00 -12.42
C ILE A 344 11.01 -0.46 -13.68
N ALA A 345 9.75 -0.84 -13.49
CA ALA A 345 8.71 -0.81 -14.52
C ALA A 345 8.11 0.60 -14.58
N ALA A 346 8.01 1.19 -15.77
CA ALA A 346 7.58 2.57 -15.97
C ALA A 346 6.06 2.70 -16.10
N ASP A 347 5.39 1.77 -16.77
CA ASP A 347 3.97 1.94 -17.10
C ASP A 347 3.02 1.28 -16.09
N THR A 348 3.55 0.56 -15.10
CA THR A 348 2.77 -0.16 -14.08
C THR A 348 2.41 0.74 -12.90
N GLY A 349 1.17 0.63 -12.41
CA GLY A 349 0.66 1.38 -11.26
C GLY A 349 0.75 0.65 -9.91
N GLU A 350 0.89 -0.68 -9.91
CA GLU A 350 1.22 -1.43 -8.69
C GLU A 350 2.68 -1.20 -8.31
N THR A 351 2.94 -0.95 -7.03
CA THR A 351 4.27 -0.53 -6.55
C THR A 351 4.78 -1.45 -5.44
N SER A 352 6.06 -1.34 -5.13
CA SER A 352 6.68 -1.88 -3.93
C SER A 352 7.66 -0.89 -3.32
N GLU A 353 8.01 -1.16 -2.06
CA GLU A 353 9.12 -0.52 -1.35
C GLU A 353 9.92 -1.56 -0.56
N GLY A 354 11.11 -1.18 -0.11
CA GLY A 354 12.01 -2.08 0.62
C GLY A 354 12.76 -3.06 -0.29
N VAL A 355 12.85 -2.80 -1.59
CA VAL A 355 13.56 -3.62 -2.59
C VAL A 355 14.73 -2.84 -3.17
N ALA A 356 15.96 -3.29 -2.89
CA ALA A 356 17.17 -2.85 -3.56
C ALA A 356 17.49 -3.77 -4.76
N VAL A 357 17.66 -3.17 -5.94
CA VAL A 357 17.88 -3.88 -7.21
C VAL A 357 19.32 -3.67 -7.70
N SER A 358 20.16 -4.70 -7.58
CA SER A 358 21.52 -4.69 -8.17
C SER A 358 21.55 -5.49 -9.46
N TRP A 359 22.64 -5.43 -10.22
CA TRP A 359 22.78 -6.26 -11.43
C TRP A 359 24.14 -6.92 -11.57
N SER A 360 24.18 -7.91 -12.45
CA SER A 360 25.38 -8.66 -12.79
C SER A 360 25.31 -9.14 -14.24
N HIS A 361 26.46 -9.51 -14.79
CA HIS A 361 26.57 -10.11 -16.12
C HIS A 361 26.98 -11.59 -15.99
N GLY A 362 26.15 -12.49 -16.50
CA GLY A 362 26.36 -13.92 -16.50
C GLY A 362 26.45 -14.50 -17.92
N PRO A 363 26.50 -15.85 -18.03
CA PRO A 363 26.54 -16.53 -19.33
C PRO A 363 25.36 -16.21 -20.25
N ASP A 364 24.18 -15.99 -19.67
CA ASP A 364 22.93 -15.72 -20.38
C ASP A 364 22.64 -14.21 -20.56
N GLY A 365 23.63 -13.36 -20.26
CA GLY A 365 23.53 -11.91 -20.36
C GLY A 365 23.38 -11.21 -19.01
N TYR A 366 22.78 -10.02 -19.02
CA TYR A 366 22.56 -9.26 -17.78
C TYR A 366 21.33 -9.75 -17.03
N TYR A 367 21.36 -9.61 -15.72
CA TYR A 367 20.26 -9.97 -14.83
C TYR A 367 20.27 -9.11 -13.57
N ALA A 368 19.10 -8.94 -12.96
CA ALA A 368 18.92 -8.22 -11.71
C ALA A 368 18.94 -9.18 -10.52
N LYS A 369 19.46 -8.71 -9.38
CA LYS A 369 19.36 -9.36 -8.07
C LYS A 369 18.59 -8.44 -7.14
N LEU A 370 17.51 -8.96 -6.57
CA LEU A 370 16.65 -8.25 -5.64
C LEU A 370 17.03 -8.67 -4.21
N THR A 371 17.29 -7.67 -3.37
CA THR A 371 17.55 -7.81 -1.93
C THR A 371 16.69 -6.84 -1.14
N ALA A 372 16.41 -7.12 0.14
CA ALA A 372 15.71 -6.16 0.99
C ALA A 372 16.62 -4.98 1.33
N GLY A 373 16.22 -3.77 0.94
CA GLY A 373 17.04 -2.56 1.04
C GLY A 373 16.32 -1.31 0.50
N PRO A 374 17.02 -0.18 0.37
CA PRO A 374 16.42 1.06 -0.13
C PRO A 374 16.04 0.95 -1.61
N SER A 375 14.77 1.25 -1.90
CA SER A 375 14.22 1.32 -3.26
C SER A 375 14.60 2.62 -3.97
N PHE A 376 15.85 2.72 -4.39
CA PHE A 376 16.29 3.80 -5.27
C PHE A 376 15.85 3.56 -6.72
N ILE A 377 15.84 4.63 -7.51
CA ILE A 377 15.56 4.55 -8.95
C ILE A 377 16.81 5.02 -9.71
N TYR A 378 17.35 4.14 -10.57
CA TYR A 378 18.51 4.44 -11.39
C TYR A 378 18.59 3.58 -12.67
N GLY A 379 19.40 4.05 -13.62
CA GLY A 379 19.80 3.24 -14.76
C GLY A 379 20.69 2.06 -14.32
N MET A 380 20.51 0.91 -14.96
CA MET A 380 21.28 -0.32 -14.73
C MET A 380 22.32 -0.52 -15.86
N TRP A 381 22.42 -1.71 -16.46
CA TRP A 381 23.39 -1.93 -17.54
C TRP A 381 23.08 -1.06 -18.76
N ASN A 382 24.14 -0.54 -19.37
CA ASN A 382 24.07 0.36 -20.51
C ASN A 382 23.20 1.62 -20.30
N MET A 383 22.82 1.94 -19.06
CA MET A 383 22.19 3.21 -18.65
C MET A 383 22.87 3.86 -17.46
N SER A 384 23.61 3.09 -16.67
CA SER A 384 24.46 3.58 -15.60
C SER A 384 25.85 3.98 -16.09
N SER A 385 26.44 4.97 -15.44
CA SER A 385 27.87 5.24 -15.53
C SER A 385 28.70 4.39 -14.56
N VAL A 386 28.04 3.75 -13.59
CA VAL A 386 28.63 2.87 -12.56
C VAL A 386 28.26 1.43 -12.88
N ASN A 387 29.26 0.57 -13.10
CA ASN A 387 29.05 -0.85 -13.39
C ASN A 387 29.46 -1.78 -12.24
N ASN A 388 30.07 -1.24 -11.20
CA ASN A 388 30.44 -1.99 -10.00
C ASN A 388 29.30 -1.93 -8.99
N MET A 389 29.07 -3.05 -8.32
CA MET A 389 28.11 -3.15 -7.23
C MET A 389 28.86 -3.27 -5.91
N GLU A 390 28.40 -2.55 -4.88
CA GLU A 390 28.93 -2.59 -3.52
C GLU A 390 27.91 -3.21 -2.57
N HIS A 391 28.42 -4.00 -1.62
CA HIS A 391 27.62 -4.65 -0.61
C HIS A 391 27.58 -3.82 0.67
N PHE A 392 26.38 -3.50 1.14
CA PHE A 392 26.13 -2.77 2.37
C PHE A 392 25.48 -3.70 3.38
N SER A 393 26.00 -3.72 4.60
CA SER A 393 25.52 -4.60 5.66
C SER A 393 25.65 -3.93 7.01
N GLY A 394 24.87 -4.39 7.99
CA GLY A 394 24.98 -3.86 9.33
C GLY A 394 23.93 -4.33 10.32
N SER A 395 23.85 -3.59 11.42
CA SER A 395 22.86 -3.77 12.46
C SER A 395 22.44 -2.45 13.08
N ILE A 396 21.19 -2.38 13.52
CA ILE A 396 20.65 -1.26 14.29
C ILE A 396 20.07 -1.74 15.63
N SER A 397 20.27 -0.93 16.67
CA SER A 397 19.66 -1.13 17.98
C SER A 397 18.98 0.17 18.45
N PRO A 398 17.69 0.11 18.87
CA PRO A 398 16.82 -1.07 18.94
C PRO A 398 16.47 -1.68 17.57
N SER A 399 16.10 -2.96 17.55
CA SER A 399 15.93 -3.74 16.32
C SER A 399 14.70 -3.41 15.48
N ASN A 400 13.91 -2.42 15.90
CA ASN A 400 12.73 -1.91 15.23
C ASN A 400 12.83 -0.40 14.99
N ALA A 401 14.03 0.16 15.08
CA ALA A 401 14.31 1.49 14.56
C ALA A 401 14.32 1.47 13.03
N PHE A 402 13.94 2.60 12.44
CA PHE A 402 13.93 2.79 10.98
C PHE A 402 15.27 3.31 10.51
N ILE A 403 15.66 2.93 9.31
CA ILE A 403 16.78 3.51 8.58
C ILE A 403 16.23 4.01 7.26
N PHE A 404 16.50 5.27 6.94
CA PHE A 404 16.33 5.80 5.60
C PHE A 404 17.70 6.12 5.04
N ALA A 405 17.88 5.91 3.75
CA ALA A 405 19.12 6.23 3.06
C ALA A 405 18.85 7.07 1.82
N SER A 406 19.80 7.91 1.43
CA SER A 406 19.80 8.59 0.13
C SER A 406 21.20 8.62 -0.47
N PRO A 407 21.30 8.70 -1.81
CA PRO A 407 22.59 8.91 -2.47
C PRO A 407 23.23 10.22 -2.00
N ASP A 408 24.55 10.19 -1.80
CA ASP A 408 25.38 11.29 -1.34
C ASP A 408 24.99 11.84 0.04
N GLU A 409 24.22 12.92 0.11
CA GLU A 409 23.78 13.56 1.36
C GLU A 409 22.34 13.17 1.69
N MET A 410 21.99 13.20 2.99
CA MET A 410 20.63 12.88 3.44
C MET A 410 19.64 13.88 2.84
N ASN A 411 18.70 13.39 2.02
CA ASN A 411 17.71 14.22 1.34
C ASN A 411 16.34 13.56 1.36
N LEU A 412 15.36 14.25 1.98
CA LEU A 412 13.96 13.81 2.08
C LEU A 412 13.33 13.46 0.72
N SER A 413 13.70 14.13 -0.37
CA SER A 413 13.09 13.91 -1.68
C SER A 413 13.64 12.69 -2.42
N THR A 414 14.71 12.08 -1.92
CA THR A 414 15.36 10.91 -2.55
C THR A 414 15.68 9.84 -1.52
N ALA A 415 15.20 10.00 -0.30
CA ALA A 415 15.34 9.03 0.77
C ALA A 415 14.47 7.82 0.44
N ALA A 416 14.97 6.64 0.74
CA ALA A 416 14.22 5.40 0.66
C ALA A 416 14.44 4.60 1.94
N TRP A 417 13.39 3.93 2.38
CA TRP A 417 13.42 3.10 3.57
C TRP A 417 14.31 1.87 3.37
N VAL A 418 15.12 1.55 4.38
CA VAL A 418 15.94 0.35 4.46
C VAL A 418 15.27 -0.63 5.44
N PRO A 419 14.62 -1.70 4.96
CA PRO A 419 14.03 -2.70 5.82
C PRO A 419 15.08 -3.40 6.67
N THR A 420 14.73 -3.66 7.93
CA THR A 420 15.57 -4.41 8.87
C THR A 420 14.85 -5.66 9.32
N SER A 421 15.61 -6.73 9.51
CA SER A 421 15.08 -7.96 10.09
C SER A 421 14.57 -7.75 11.52
N ALA A 422 13.85 -8.74 12.07
CA ALA A 422 13.40 -8.76 13.46
C ALA A 422 14.53 -8.52 14.51
N SER A 423 15.77 -8.85 14.16
CA SER A 423 16.96 -8.64 14.99
C SER A 423 17.71 -7.35 14.66
N GLY A 424 17.21 -6.52 13.74
CA GLY A 424 17.78 -5.23 13.38
C GLY A 424 18.90 -5.33 12.36
N HIS A 425 19.04 -6.44 11.64
CA HIS A 425 20.05 -6.59 10.59
C HIS A 425 19.53 -6.11 9.23
N PHE A 426 20.41 -5.49 8.45
CA PHE A 426 20.18 -5.14 7.04
C PHE A 426 21.36 -5.61 6.19
N SER A 427 21.09 -5.96 4.93
CA SER A 427 22.08 -6.51 4.00
C SER A 427 21.57 -6.42 2.57
N PHE A 428 22.15 -5.53 1.77
CA PHE A 428 21.74 -5.30 0.39
C PHE A 428 22.94 -4.93 -0.50
N THR A 429 22.68 -4.81 -1.80
CA THR A 429 23.69 -4.44 -2.78
C THR A 429 23.15 -3.29 -3.62
N LEU A 430 23.97 -2.26 -3.84
CA LEU A 430 23.67 -1.09 -4.65
C LEU A 430 24.83 -0.81 -5.61
N PRO A 431 24.66 0.06 -6.62
CA PRO A 431 25.79 0.63 -7.35
C PRO A 431 26.85 1.20 -6.38
N GLU A 432 28.12 1.08 -6.74
CA GLU A 432 29.23 1.69 -6.00
C GLU A 432 28.98 3.20 -5.82
N GLY A 433 28.99 3.68 -4.58
CA GLY A 433 28.59 5.04 -4.27
C GLY A 433 28.61 5.37 -2.78
N THR A 434 28.45 6.65 -2.46
CA THR A 434 28.27 7.11 -1.08
C THR A 434 26.78 7.21 -0.79
N TYR A 435 26.34 6.63 0.32
CA TYR A 435 24.94 6.67 0.74
C TYR A 435 24.85 7.17 2.18
N ALA A 436 24.29 8.35 2.37
CA ALA A 436 23.98 8.86 3.70
C ALA A 436 22.78 8.10 4.28
N TYR A 437 22.77 7.91 5.59
CA TYR A 437 21.62 7.38 6.30
C TYR A 437 21.15 8.32 7.42
N GLU A 438 19.86 8.22 7.73
CA GLU A 438 19.25 8.68 8.96
C GLU A 438 18.49 7.54 9.62
N ALA A 439 18.83 7.26 10.87
CA ALA A 439 18.23 6.22 11.69
C ALA A 439 17.33 6.87 12.76
N LEU A 440 16.08 6.45 12.82
CA LEU A 440 15.03 7.10 13.58
C LEU A 440 14.22 6.11 14.41
N MET A 441 13.86 6.50 15.61
CA MET A 441 12.90 5.79 16.45
C MET A 441 12.32 6.74 17.48
N SER A 442 10.99 6.81 17.59
CA SER A 442 10.31 7.54 18.66
C SER A 442 10.89 7.20 20.03
N TYR A 443 11.06 8.20 20.90
CA TYR A 443 11.78 8.12 22.20
C TYR A 443 13.29 7.87 22.12
N TYR A 444 13.90 8.03 20.95
CA TYR A 444 15.35 8.00 20.76
C TYR A 444 15.81 9.22 19.96
N ALA A 445 17.03 9.69 20.22
CA ALA A 445 17.68 10.70 19.39
C ALA A 445 18.04 10.09 18.02
N PRO A 446 17.74 10.76 16.89
CA PRO A 446 18.16 10.30 15.57
C PRO A 446 19.68 10.17 15.47
N ALA A 447 20.14 9.24 14.62
CA ALA A 447 21.55 9.10 14.29
C ALA A 447 21.73 9.15 12.77
N SER A 448 22.78 9.82 12.31
CA SER A 448 23.08 9.93 10.88
C SER A 448 24.53 9.54 10.60
N GLY A 449 24.81 9.12 9.38
CA GLY A 449 26.14 8.73 8.95
C GLY A 449 26.14 8.31 7.48
N TYR A 450 27.12 7.49 7.11
CA TYR A 450 27.21 6.88 5.80
C TYR A 450 27.15 5.37 5.94
N LEU A 451 26.42 4.71 5.05
CA LEU A 451 26.38 3.26 4.97
C LEU A 451 27.72 2.72 4.49
N GLY A 452 28.11 1.59 5.05
CA GLY A 452 29.24 0.79 4.60
C GLY A 452 29.03 -0.69 4.95
N SER A 453 30.08 -1.49 4.81
CA SER A 453 30.08 -2.87 5.29
C SER A 453 30.13 -2.93 6.83
N ASP A 454 29.32 -3.81 7.40
CA ASP A 454 29.22 -4.08 8.85
C ASP A 454 28.96 -2.83 9.71
N THR A 455 28.14 -1.90 9.20
CA THR A 455 27.75 -0.67 9.89
C THR A 455 26.97 -1.00 11.17
N VAL A 456 27.38 -0.45 12.32
CA VAL A 456 26.68 -0.64 13.59
C VAL A 456 26.06 0.69 14.03
N ILE A 457 24.74 0.73 14.10
CA ILE A 457 23.95 1.89 14.49
C ILE A 457 23.34 1.61 15.86
N SER A 458 23.50 2.55 16.80
CA SER A 458 22.89 2.46 18.12
C SER A 458 22.26 3.79 18.47
N LEU A 459 20.94 3.78 18.65
CA LEU A 459 20.20 4.97 19.02
C LEU A 459 20.22 5.18 20.54
N LEU A 460 20.37 6.43 20.95
CA LEU A 460 20.36 6.81 22.36
C LEU A 460 18.94 7.16 22.79
N LYS A 461 18.44 6.50 23.83
CA LYS A 461 17.09 6.77 24.35
C LYS A 461 16.99 8.22 24.83
N ASP A 462 16.03 8.95 24.30
CA ASP A 462 15.72 10.33 24.63
C ASP A 462 14.19 10.51 24.72
N PRO A 463 13.61 10.46 25.93
CA PRO A 463 12.18 10.64 26.12
C PRO A 463 11.64 12.02 25.75
N THR A 464 12.51 13.02 25.57
CA THR A 464 12.08 14.37 25.18
C THR A 464 11.69 14.46 23.71
N MET A 465 12.14 13.50 22.89
CA MET A 465 11.75 13.40 21.49
C MET A 465 10.28 13.00 21.32
N GLY A 466 9.72 12.23 22.26
CA GLY A 466 8.36 11.70 22.16
C GLY A 466 8.13 10.88 20.88
N ILE A 467 6.90 10.91 20.37
CA ILE A 467 6.50 10.31 19.10
C ILE A 467 6.80 11.26 17.94
N TYR A 468 7.69 10.82 17.05
CA TYR A 468 8.01 11.46 15.78
C TYR A 468 8.24 10.45 14.64
N THR A 469 8.16 9.15 14.93
CA THR A 469 8.14 8.03 13.97
C THR A 469 6.93 7.14 14.28
N PRO A 470 6.49 6.30 13.33
CA PRO A 470 5.66 5.14 13.63
C PRO A 470 6.23 4.24 14.73
N LEU A 471 5.38 3.40 15.32
CA LEU A 471 5.73 2.37 16.30
C LEU A 471 5.53 0.97 15.72
N PHE A 472 6.62 0.26 15.43
CA PHE A 472 6.57 -1.06 14.80
C PHE A 472 7.06 -2.16 15.73
N ALA A 473 6.37 -3.30 15.75
CA ALA A 473 6.81 -4.52 16.41
C ALA A 473 6.23 -5.76 15.72
N PHE A 474 7.10 -6.60 15.14
CA PHE A 474 6.71 -7.86 14.49
C PHE A 474 6.85 -9.09 15.39
N ASN A 475 7.24 -8.89 16.65
CA ASN A 475 7.35 -9.94 17.67
C ASN A 475 7.43 -9.34 19.08
N ASN A 476 7.41 -10.21 20.09
CA ASN A 476 7.48 -9.84 21.51
C ASN A 476 8.75 -9.06 21.90
N GLN A 477 9.89 -9.29 21.23
CA GLN A 477 11.14 -8.61 21.55
C GLN A 477 11.11 -7.16 21.05
N GLN A 478 10.64 -6.92 19.83
CA GLN A 478 10.46 -5.56 19.30
C GLN A 478 9.36 -4.82 20.07
N LEU A 479 8.31 -5.52 20.49
CA LEU A 479 7.27 -4.94 21.34
C LEU A 479 7.83 -4.44 22.68
N ALA A 480 8.77 -5.18 23.29
CA ALA A 480 9.48 -4.75 24.48
C ALA A 480 10.27 -3.45 24.25
N ASN A 481 10.87 -3.27 23.06
CA ASN A 481 11.67 -2.09 22.74
C ASN A 481 10.86 -0.78 22.70
N ILE A 482 9.57 -0.85 22.34
CA ILE A 482 8.64 0.30 22.32
C ILE A 482 7.82 0.44 23.61
N SER A 483 7.99 -0.49 24.55
CA SER A 483 7.30 -0.48 25.82
C SER A 483 8.06 0.35 26.86
N VAL A 484 7.34 1.12 27.68
CA VAL A 484 7.92 1.91 28.76
C VAL A 484 8.10 1.08 30.04
N SER A 485 7.30 0.02 30.20
CA SER A 485 7.39 -0.91 31.34
C SER A 485 6.73 -2.26 31.02
N GLY A 486 6.77 -3.19 31.98
CA GLY A 486 6.13 -4.49 31.87
C GLY A 486 7.07 -5.60 31.39
N THR A 487 6.56 -6.84 31.40
CA THR A 487 7.28 -8.04 30.93
C THR A 487 6.51 -8.81 29.86
N GLY A 488 5.37 -8.28 29.39
CA GLY A 488 4.54 -8.93 28.38
C GLY A 488 3.71 -10.12 28.88
N SER A 489 3.60 -10.31 30.20
CA SER A 489 2.76 -11.37 30.78
C SER A 489 1.40 -10.82 31.19
N SER A 490 0.37 -11.66 31.31
CA SER A 490 -0.97 -11.19 31.70
C SER A 490 -1.02 -10.50 33.08
N ALA A 491 -0.13 -10.90 34.00
CA ALA A 491 0.00 -10.28 35.32
C ALA A 491 0.86 -9.00 35.31
N ASN A 492 1.68 -8.81 34.27
CA ASN A 492 2.56 -7.65 34.11
C ASN A 492 2.70 -7.34 32.60
N PRO A 493 1.61 -6.84 32.00
CA PRO A 493 1.56 -6.58 30.57
C PRO A 493 2.59 -5.53 30.20
N TYR A 494 3.08 -5.59 28.97
CA TYR A 494 3.80 -4.46 28.41
C TYR A 494 2.90 -3.22 28.45
N VAL A 495 3.47 -2.07 28.80
CA VAL A 495 2.77 -0.79 28.77
C VAL A 495 3.42 0.07 27.72
N VAL A 496 2.61 0.52 26.77
CA VAL A 496 2.98 1.43 25.70
C VAL A 496 2.21 2.73 25.96
N GLU A 497 2.91 3.72 26.52
CA GLU A 497 2.40 5.06 26.78
C GLU A 497 3.29 6.05 26.06
N ASN A 498 2.70 6.88 25.20
CA ASN A 498 3.47 7.69 24.29
C ASN A 498 2.86 9.09 24.12
N GLN A 499 3.73 10.11 23.99
CA GLN A 499 3.34 11.50 23.83
C GLN A 499 3.90 12.04 22.53
N GLN A 500 3.03 12.62 21.72
CA GLN A 500 3.42 13.29 20.49
C GLN A 500 3.57 14.79 20.73
N TYR A 501 4.80 15.30 20.59
CA TYR A 501 5.08 16.74 20.74
C TYR A 501 5.18 17.47 19.39
N MET A 502 5.40 16.71 18.32
CA MET A 502 5.57 17.21 16.96
C MET A 502 4.94 16.26 15.94
N PRO A 503 4.66 16.71 14.71
CA PRO A 503 4.19 15.83 13.65
C PRO A 503 5.18 14.69 13.41
N ILE A 504 4.69 13.55 12.90
CA ILE A 504 5.55 12.47 12.40
C ILE A 504 6.53 13.03 11.36
N ASN A 505 7.77 12.53 11.38
CA ASN A 505 8.83 12.93 10.47
C ASN A 505 8.38 12.70 9.00
N PRO A 506 8.59 13.67 8.08
CA PRO A 506 8.20 13.53 6.68
C PRO A 506 8.75 12.31 5.94
N LEU A 507 9.82 11.66 6.42
CA LEU A 507 10.28 10.38 5.87
C LEU A 507 9.21 9.27 5.90
N PHE A 508 8.18 9.41 6.75
CA PHE A 508 7.07 8.46 6.83
C PHE A 508 5.81 8.96 6.12
N ASP A 509 5.91 10.00 5.29
CA ASP A 509 4.78 10.57 4.56
C ASP A 509 4.53 9.96 3.16
N GLU A 510 5.22 8.86 2.89
CA GLU A 510 5.21 8.14 1.62
C GLU A 510 3.84 7.49 1.33
N PHE A 511 3.44 7.62 0.06
CA PHE A 511 2.31 6.91 -0.52
C PHE A 511 2.57 6.68 -2.02
N ASN A 512 1.95 5.66 -2.59
CA ASN A 512 2.08 5.37 -4.02
C ASN A 512 1.15 6.25 -4.89
N ASP A 513 1.09 5.98 -6.19
CA ASP A 513 0.33 6.79 -7.14
C ASP A 513 -1.18 6.88 -6.90
N PHE A 514 -1.71 5.86 -6.24
CA PHE A 514 -3.10 5.73 -5.82
C PHE A 514 -3.27 6.03 -4.32
N VAL A 515 -2.30 6.74 -3.73
CA VAL A 515 -2.35 7.26 -2.35
C VAL A 515 -2.53 6.14 -1.31
N PHE A 516 -2.03 4.93 -1.60
CA PHE A 516 -1.86 3.88 -0.59
C PHE A 516 -0.73 4.31 0.34
N PRO A 517 -1.00 4.54 1.64
CA PRO A 517 0.02 5.00 2.57
C PRO A 517 0.97 3.85 2.90
N VAL A 518 2.26 4.15 2.95
CA VAL A 518 3.28 3.14 3.19
C VAL A 518 3.34 2.72 4.66
N PHE A 519 3.29 3.69 5.57
CA PHE A 519 3.50 3.45 7.00
C PHE A 519 2.21 3.71 7.81
N PRO A 520 1.73 2.73 8.60
CA PRO A 520 0.78 3.00 9.68
C PRO A 520 1.45 3.76 10.84
N GLY A 521 0.65 4.25 11.78
CA GLY A 521 1.14 4.94 12.98
C GLY A 521 1.61 3.94 14.02
N VAL A 522 0.87 2.83 14.15
CA VAL A 522 1.23 1.69 15.00
C VAL A 522 1.06 0.42 14.20
N MET A 523 2.10 -0.41 14.15
CA MET A 523 2.06 -1.77 13.64
C MET A 523 2.50 -2.74 14.73
N ILE A 524 1.59 -3.57 15.22
CA ILE A 524 1.92 -4.68 16.13
C ILE A 524 1.47 -5.98 15.49
N ALA A 525 2.43 -6.85 15.18
CA ALA A 525 2.19 -8.10 14.49
C ALA A 525 2.81 -9.30 15.22
N ASN A 526 2.16 -10.46 15.07
CA ASN A 526 2.67 -11.78 15.47
C ASN A 526 3.16 -11.84 16.92
N THR A 527 2.35 -11.33 17.84
CA THR A 527 2.64 -11.31 19.28
C THR A 527 1.54 -11.99 20.08
N ASN A 528 1.95 -12.69 21.13
CA ASN A 528 1.07 -13.23 22.15
C ASN A 528 1.35 -12.64 23.54
N ALA A 529 2.23 -11.63 23.61
CA ALA A 529 2.50 -10.93 24.85
C ALA A 529 1.30 -10.05 25.20
N SER A 530 0.93 -10.01 26.48
CA SER A 530 -0.07 -9.06 26.94
C SER A 530 0.48 -7.66 26.88
N VAL A 531 -0.24 -6.76 26.22
CA VAL A 531 0.18 -5.36 26.03
C VAL A 531 -0.99 -4.41 26.18
N ASN A 532 -0.74 -3.28 26.85
CA ASN A 532 -1.67 -2.19 27.03
C ASN A 532 -1.12 -0.94 26.34
N LEU A 533 -1.77 -0.52 25.27
CA LEU A 533 -1.59 0.78 24.63
C LEU A 533 -2.55 1.74 25.33
N ILE A 534 -2.00 2.67 26.12
CA ILE A 534 -2.80 3.53 27.00
C ILE A 534 -2.64 4.99 26.59
N SER A 535 -3.76 5.64 26.28
CA SER A 535 -3.81 7.07 25.94
C SER A 535 -2.79 7.45 24.86
N MET A 536 -2.77 6.67 23.79
CA MET A 536 -1.91 6.89 22.63
C MET A 536 -2.24 8.23 21.97
N PRO A 537 -1.24 8.89 21.36
CA PRO A 537 -1.49 10.11 20.60
C PRO A 537 -2.18 9.78 19.28
N SER A 538 -2.60 10.82 18.57
CA SER A 538 -3.32 10.68 17.30
C SER A 538 -2.44 10.33 16.10
N PHE A 539 -1.11 10.21 16.28
CA PHE A 539 -0.14 10.04 15.19
C PHE A 539 -0.33 11.07 14.06
N TYR A 540 -0.51 12.34 14.45
CA TYR A 540 -0.68 13.44 13.52
C TYR A 540 0.55 13.57 12.61
N MET A 541 0.32 13.64 11.32
CA MET A 541 1.34 13.89 10.31
C MET A 541 0.98 15.10 9.46
N GLN A 542 2.00 15.80 8.99
CA GLN A 542 1.86 16.90 8.06
C GLN A 542 2.72 16.56 6.85
N TYR A 543 2.09 16.29 5.71
CA TYR A 543 2.82 15.99 4.48
C TYR A 543 3.71 17.18 4.09
N ALA A 544 4.86 16.88 3.50
CA ALA A 544 5.84 17.84 3.02
C ALA A 544 6.16 17.65 1.53
N GLY A 545 7.18 18.37 1.03
CA GLY A 545 7.76 18.09 -0.29
C GLY A 545 6.78 18.14 -1.47
N TYR A 546 6.93 17.17 -2.37
CA TYR A 546 6.13 17.04 -3.58
C TYR A 546 4.76 16.41 -3.29
N GLN A 547 4.66 15.61 -2.21
CA GLN A 547 3.45 14.97 -1.72
C GLN A 547 2.33 15.99 -1.48
N VAL A 548 2.66 17.15 -0.88
CA VAL A 548 1.72 18.26 -0.70
C VAL A 548 1.09 18.72 -2.01
N GLN A 549 1.86 18.73 -3.09
CA GLN A 549 1.38 19.16 -4.40
C GLN A 549 0.43 18.11 -4.99
N ILE A 550 0.77 16.82 -4.84
CA ILE A 550 -0.10 15.71 -5.23
C ILE A 550 -1.45 15.80 -4.50
N LEU A 551 -1.43 15.92 -3.17
CA LEU A 551 -2.64 15.99 -2.36
C LEU A 551 -3.52 17.20 -2.71
N LYS A 552 -2.92 18.38 -2.88
CA LYS A 552 -3.65 19.59 -3.32
C LYS A 552 -4.31 19.40 -4.69
N ASN A 553 -3.62 18.77 -5.62
CA ASN A 553 -4.15 18.53 -6.95
C ASN A 553 -5.31 17.52 -6.92
N LEU A 554 -5.24 16.53 -6.02
CA LEU A 554 -6.31 15.56 -5.74
C LEU A 554 -7.40 16.09 -4.80
N LYS A 555 -7.27 17.34 -4.31
CA LYS A 555 -8.19 17.97 -3.33
C LYS A 555 -8.30 17.19 -2.01
N LEU A 556 -7.23 16.50 -1.65
CA LEU A 556 -7.09 15.79 -0.37
C LEU A 556 -6.48 16.71 0.70
N PRO A 557 -6.78 16.50 1.98
CA PRO A 557 -6.13 17.23 3.07
C PRO A 557 -4.62 17.02 3.05
N THR A 558 -3.84 18.07 3.32
CA THR A 558 -2.36 17.99 3.38
C THR A 558 -1.84 17.53 4.73
N TYR A 559 -2.68 16.90 5.56
CA TYR A 559 -2.32 16.35 6.86
C TYR A 559 -3.15 15.08 7.06
N ASN A 560 -2.69 14.14 7.87
CA ASN A 560 -3.46 12.94 8.22
C ASN A 560 -3.19 12.52 9.67
N TYR A 561 -3.85 11.45 10.10
CA TYR A 561 -3.63 10.75 11.34
C TYR A 561 -3.43 9.28 10.98
N LEU A 562 -2.26 8.73 11.30
CA LEU A 562 -1.90 7.40 10.83
C LEU A 562 -2.65 6.30 11.61
N PRO A 563 -3.03 5.19 10.95
CA PRO A 563 -3.85 4.14 11.56
C PRO A 563 -3.08 3.26 12.56
N PHE A 564 -3.84 2.52 13.36
CA PHE A 564 -3.35 1.44 14.20
C PHE A 564 -3.66 0.10 13.53
N GLU A 565 -2.64 -0.72 13.34
CA GLU A 565 -2.73 -2.00 12.66
C GLU A 565 -2.24 -3.12 13.57
N PHE A 566 -3.14 -4.05 13.89
CA PHE A 566 -2.88 -5.19 14.75
C PHE A 566 -3.07 -6.49 13.96
N TYR A 567 -2.00 -7.24 13.76
CA TYR A 567 -2.02 -8.46 12.95
C TYR A 567 -1.60 -9.68 13.76
N ASN A 568 -2.49 -10.68 13.85
CA ASN A 568 -2.22 -11.92 14.58
C ASN A 568 -1.74 -11.63 16.02
N THR A 569 -2.43 -10.71 16.70
CA THR A 569 -2.16 -10.34 18.09
C THR A 569 -3.05 -11.11 19.05
N SER A 570 -2.63 -11.19 20.32
CA SER A 570 -3.52 -11.61 21.39
C SER A 570 -3.18 -10.96 22.72
N ASN A 571 -4.21 -10.68 23.53
CA ASN A 571 -4.13 -9.99 24.81
C ASN A 571 -3.64 -8.52 24.68
N LEU A 572 -3.91 -7.89 23.54
CA LEU A 572 -3.67 -6.46 23.30
C LEU A 572 -4.86 -5.65 23.81
N SER A 573 -4.59 -4.52 24.46
CA SER A 573 -5.62 -3.56 24.85
C SER A 573 -5.28 -2.17 24.34
N LEU A 574 -6.12 -1.60 23.48
CA LEU A 574 -6.11 -0.18 23.10
C LEU A 574 -7.09 0.58 23.98
N TRP A 575 -6.59 1.43 24.88
CA TRP A 575 -7.38 1.93 26.00
C TRP A 575 -7.24 3.43 26.25
N LYS A 576 -8.39 4.12 26.38
CA LYS A 576 -8.49 5.54 26.75
C LYS A 576 -7.84 6.52 25.79
N ASP A 577 -7.80 6.19 24.50
CA ASP A 577 -7.35 7.11 23.48
C ASP A 577 -8.41 8.17 23.23
N GLN A 578 -8.03 9.45 23.36
CA GLN A 578 -8.98 10.56 23.30
C GLN A 578 -9.27 11.03 21.87
N PHE A 579 -8.47 10.59 20.91
CA PHE A 579 -8.60 11.01 19.52
C PHE A 579 -7.96 9.99 18.58
N ILE A 580 -8.79 9.12 18.00
CA ILE A 580 -8.44 8.25 16.89
C ILE A 580 -9.14 8.79 15.65
N SER A 581 -8.39 9.17 14.62
CA SER A 581 -8.93 9.69 13.37
C SER A 581 -7.98 9.34 12.24
N GLY A 582 -8.29 9.77 11.02
CA GLY A 582 -7.57 9.43 9.80
C GLY A 582 -8.50 9.47 8.61
N TRP A 583 -7.97 9.80 7.44
CA TRP A 583 -8.65 9.67 6.17
C TRP A 583 -7.91 8.69 5.26
N PHE A 584 -8.69 8.00 4.43
CA PHE A 584 -8.20 7.15 3.35
C PHE A 584 -8.64 7.78 2.04
N ALA A 585 -7.75 7.84 1.04
CA ALA A 585 -8.15 8.35 -0.26
C ALA A 585 -9.16 7.38 -0.89
N TYR A 586 -10.11 7.90 -1.64
CA TYR A 586 -11.13 7.08 -2.31
C TYR A 586 -10.55 5.95 -3.20
N PHE A 587 -9.27 6.02 -3.56
CA PHE A 587 -8.53 4.95 -4.23
C PHE A 587 -8.56 3.63 -3.45
N LEU A 588 -8.60 3.67 -2.12
CA LEU A 588 -8.67 2.48 -1.27
C LEU A 588 -10.10 1.88 -1.20
N SER A 589 -11.07 2.43 -1.94
CA SER A 589 -12.42 1.86 -2.05
C SER A 589 -12.38 0.39 -2.45
N GLY A 590 -12.99 -0.46 -1.63
CA GLY A 590 -13.02 -1.92 -1.83
C GLY A 590 -11.84 -2.67 -1.19
N PHE A 591 -10.86 -1.96 -0.64
CA PHE A 591 -9.79 -2.53 0.19
C PHE A 591 -10.15 -2.43 1.68
N PRO A 592 -9.52 -3.23 2.55
CA PRO A 592 -9.75 -3.14 3.98
C PRO A 592 -8.99 -1.95 4.54
N ASP A 593 -9.73 -0.89 4.87
CA ASP A 593 -9.21 0.30 5.52
C ASP A 593 -9.99 0.63 6.81
N ALA A 594 -9.27 1.10 7.84
CA ALA A 594 -9.83 1.65 9.07
C ALA A 594 -8.74 2.33 9.90
N ASN A 595 -9.14 3.28 10.74
CA ASN A 595 -8.21 3.93 11.68
C ASN A 595 -7.68 2.95 12.73
N VAL A 596 -8.42 1.88 13.03
CA VAL A 596 -7.95 0.72 13.81
C VAL A 596 -8.33 -0.55 13.04
N ILE A 597 -7.33 -1.37 12.71
CA ILE A 597 -7.52 -2.67 12.07
C ILE A 597 -7.08 -3.76 13.04
N MET A 598 -7.98 -4.70 13.31
CA MET A 598 -7.69 -5.95 14.00
C MET A 598 -7.80 -7.10 13.02
N TRP A 599 -6.67 -7.74 12.74
CA TRP A 599 -6.54 -8.76 11.72
C TRP A 599 -6.14 -10.09 12.33
N ASN A 600 -6.98 -11.12 12.22
CA ASN A 600 -6.76 -12.45 12.80
C ASN A 600 -6.35 -12.42 14.28
N SER A 601 -6.86 -11.44 15.03
CA SER A 601 -6.43 -11.16 16.39
C SER A 601 -7.45 -11.68 17.41
N THR A 602 -7.01 -12.11 18.59
CA THR A 602 -7.85 -12.86 19.54
C THR A 602 -7.64 -12.41 20.98
N HIS A 603 -8.73 -12.27 21.73
CA HIS A 603 -8.68 -11.83 23.13
C HIS A 603 -8.13 -10.40 23.30
N ASP A 604 -8.41 -9.54 22.33
CA ASP A 604 -7.99 -8.14 22.36
C ASP A 604 -9.14 -7.22 22.79
N LEU A 605 -8.80 -6.08 23.39
CA LEU A 605 -9.72 -5.08 23.91
C LEU A 605 -9.53 -3.75 23.18
N ILE A 606 -10.58 -3.26 22.52
CA ILE A 606 -10.67 -1.88 22.06
C ILE A 606 -11.64 -1.19 23.01
N GLY A 607 -11.13 -0.39 23.95
CA GLY A 607 -11.94 0.10 25.05
C GLY A 607 -11.75 1.55 25.47
N SER A 608 -12.85 2.23 25.79
CA SER A 608 -12.84 3.61 26.29
C SER A 608 -12.18 4.63 25.35
N ASN A 609 -12.16 4.37 24.03
CA ASN A 609 -11.53 5.26 23.05
C ASN A 609 -12.55 6.22 22.43
N THR A 610 -12.07 7.31 21.84
CA THR A 610 -12.89 8.25 21.06
C THR A 610 -12.40 8.29 19.62
N PHE A 611 -13.25 7.82 18.71
CA PHE A 611 -13.05 7.84 17.28
C PHE A 611 -13.74 9.05 16.66
N TYR A 612 -13.00 9.83 15.87
CA TYR A 612 -13.55 10.84 14.98
C TYR A 612 -13.51 10.30 13.55
N SER A 613 -14.59 9.63 13.16
CA SER A 613 -14.70 8.96 11.87
C SER A 613 -14.71 9.97 10.73
N MET A 614 -13.64 9.98 9.93
CA MET A 614 -13.64 10.66 8.62
C MET A 614 -14.11 9.72 7.52
N ASP A 615 -13.75 8.44 7.60
CA ASP A 615 -14.29 7.36 6.76
C ASP A 615 -14.52 6.08 7.60
N SER A 616 -13.50 5.26 7.84
CA SER A 616 -13.64 3.99 8.56
C SER A 616 -12.95 4.03 9.93
N SER A 617 -13.68 3.73 11.02
CA SER A 617 -13.13 3.84 12.39
C SER A 617 -12.46 2.55 12.88
N LEU A 618 -13.19 1.43 12.89
CA LEU A 618 -12.71 0.15 13.40
C LEU A 618 -13.10 -0.98 12.45
N LEU A 619 -12.13 -1.78 12.03
CA LEU A 619 -12.31 -2.99 11.25
C LEU A 619 -11.78 -4.20 12.04
N VAL A 620 -12.62 -5.24 12.18
CA VAL A 620 -12.24 -6.51 12.80
C VAL A 620 -12.42 -7.63 11.78
N PHE A 621 -11.32 -8.18 11.28
CA PHE A 621 -11.30 -9.26 10.32
C PHE A 621 -10.70 -10.52 10.92
N GLY A 622 -11.42 -11.65 10.81
CA GLY A 622 -11.00 -12.91 11.42
C GLY A 622 -10.78 -12.80 12.94
N GLY A 623 -10.14 -13.81 13.53
CA GLY A 623 -9.96 -13.88 14.98
C GLY A 623 -11.28 -14.08 15.75
N SER A 624 -11.22 -14.01 17.09
CA SER A 624 -12.41 -14.18 17.95
C SER A 624 -12.14 -13.69 19.38
N ASN A 625 -13.17 -13.69 20.24
CA ASN A 625 -13.07 -13.36 21.66
C ASN A 625 -12.52 -11.95 21.93
N ASN A 626 -12.64 -11.05 20.95
CA ASN A 626 -12.29 -9.65 21.14
C ASN A 626 -13.46 -8.89 21.77
N VAL A 627 -13.15 -7.83 22.51
CA VAL A 627 -14.15 -6.98 23.16
C VAL A 627 -14.01 -5.55 22.67
N VAL A 628 -15.12 -4.98 22.19
CA VAL A 628 -15.26 -3.56 21.85
C VAL A 628 -16.20 -2.93 22.87
N TRP A 629 -15.67 -2.09 23.75
CA TRP A 629 -16.43 -1.59 24.91
C TRP A 629 -16.19 -0.13 25.27
N GLY A 630 -17.25 0.62 25.54
CA GLY A 630 -17.10 1.97 26.10
C GLY A 630 -16.52 3.00 25.13
N ASN A 631 -16.49 2.73 23.83
CA ASN A 631 -15.94 3.65 22.84
C ASN A 631 -17.00 4.67 22.37
N TYR A 632 -16.55 5.86 22.00
CA TYR A 632 -17.35 6.88 21.31
C TYR A 632 -16.98 6.89 19.83
N PHE A 633 -17.91 6.59 18.94
CA PHE A 633 -17.75 6.71 17.49
C PHE A 633 -18.48 7.96 17.01
N LEU A 634 -17.75 9.02 16.71
CA LEU A 634 -18.28 10.33 16.41
C LEU A 634 -18.01 10.72 14.97
N GLN A 635 -19.00 11.33 14.33
CA GLN A 635 -18.84 11.89 13.00
C GLN A 635 -17.84 13.06 12.99
N SER A 636 -16.76 12.95 12.21
CA SER A 636 -15.83 14.06 12.03
C SER A 636 -16.51 15.24 11.31
N PRO A 637 -16.25 16.50 11.69
CA PRO A 637 -16.79 17.68 10.99
C PRO A 637 -16.42 17.75 9.50
N ILE A 638 -15.32 17.11 9.10
CA ILE A 638 -14.87 17.10 7.70
C ILE A 638 -15.92 16.48 6.77
N THR A 639 -16.79 15.61 7.27
CA THR A 639 -17.79 14.92 6.43
C THR A 639 -18.95 15.79 5.99
N LYS A 640 -18.95 17.06 6.44
CA LYS A 640 -19.87 18.13 5.98
C LYS A 640 -19.20 19.11 5.01
N THR A 641 -17.97 18.83 4.61
CA THR A 641 -17.18 19.66 3.69
C THR A 641 -17.11 19.02 2.31
N LYS A 642 -16.62 19.73 1.30
CA LYS A 642 -16.51 19.19 -0.07
C LYS A 642 -15.35 18.20 -0.19
N GLU A 643 -14.36 18.34 0.67
CA GLU A 643 -13.19 17.49 0.79
C GLU A 643 -13.61 16.04 1.07
N PHE A 644 -14.74 15.84 1.75
CA PHE A 644 -15.28 14.51 2.05
C PHE A 644 -15.53 13.66 0.80
N GLU A 645 -15.90 14.26 -0.34
CA GLU A 645 -16.11 13.53 -1.59
C GLU A 645 -14.84 12.80 -2.08
N TYR A 646 -13.65 13.21 -1.61
CA TYR A 646 -12.35 12.66 -2.03
C TYR A 646 -11.72 11.70 -1.01
N ILE A 647 -12.22 11.69 0.23
CA ILE A 647 -11.70 10.88 1.33
C ILE A 647 -12.70 9.83 1.85
N ASN A 648 -13.71 9.54 1.05
CA ASN A 648 -14.82 8.66 1.41
C ASN A 648 -14.73 7.37 0.58
N THR A 649 -14.09 6.34 1.12
CA THR A 649 -13.87 5.05 0.45
C THR A 649 -15.15 4.21 0.45
N ASN A 650 -16.00 4.36 1.47
CA ASN A 650 -17.15 3.49 1.66
C ASN A 650 -18.50 4.18 1.41
N GLY A 651 -18.50 5.40 0.86
CA GLY A 651 -19.71 6.18 0.55
C GLY A 651 -20.31 6.91 1.77
N ALA A 652 -20.04 6.46 2.99
CA ALA A 652 -20.33 7.17 4.23
C ALA A 652 -19.37 6.74 5.35
N PRO A 653 -19.28 7.48 6.47
CA PRO A 653 -18.39 7.13 7.57
C PRO A 653 -18.94 5.99 8.45
N PHE A 654 -18.08 5.02 8.77
CA PHE A 654 -18.35 3.80 9.52
C PHE A 654 -17.90 3.91 10.99
N GLY A 655 -18.68 3.29 11.86
CA GLY A 655 -18.33 3.04 13.26
C GLY A 655 -17.54 1.75 13.41
N VAL A 656 -18.15 0.60 13.17
CA VAL A 656 -17.47 -0.69 13.23
C VAL A 656 -17.84 -1.58 12.05
N SER A 657 -16.83 -2.22 11.45
CA SER A 657 -16.97 -3.21 10.39
C SER A 657 -16.46 -4.57 10.89
N MET A 658 -17.35 -5.55 10.97
CA MET A 658 -17.10 -6.89 11.50
C MET A 658 -17.11 -7.91 10.37
N TYR A 659 -15.92 -8.45 10.07
CA TYR A 659 -15.69 -9.59 9.17
C TYR A 659 -15.10 -10.76 9.96
N SER A 660 -15.66 -11.00 11.15
CA SER A 660 -15.18 -11.98 12.12
C SER A 660 -16.35 -12.60 12.91
N SER A 661 -16.07 -13.55 13.80
CA SER A 661 -17.11 -14.19 14.63
C SER A 661 -16.61 -14.38 16.05
N GLY A 662 -17.54 -14.44 17.01
CA GLY A 662 -17.27 -14.72 18.41
C GLY A 662 -16.70 -13.53 19.17
N ASN A 663 -16.94 -12.31 18.71
CA ASN A 663 -16.56 -11.08 19.40
C ASN A 663 -17.76 -10.50 20.17
N LEU A 664 -17.46 -9.62 21.13
CA LEU A 664 -18.46 -8.94 21.95
C LEU A 664 -18.35 -7.41 21.80
N VAL A 665 -19.40 -6.79 21.29
CA VAL A 665 -19.52 -5.34 21.09
C VAL A 665 -20.63 -4.80 21.97
N TYR A 666 -20.32 -4.12 23.07
CA TYR A 666 -21.35 -3.59 23.97
C TYR A 666 -20.93 -2.31 24.69
N ASN A 667 -21.92 -1.53 25.14
CA ASN A 667 -21.75 -0.28 25.87
C ASN A 667 -20.90 0.77 25.11
N ASN A 668 -20.99 0.83 23.78
CA ASN A 668 -20.39 1.88 22.96
C ASN A 668 -21.44 2.93 22.56
N GLU A 669 -20.99 4.11 22.13
CA GLU A 669 -21.84 5.19 21.63
C GLU A 669 -21.56 5.45 20.16
N PHE A 670 -22.51 5.13 19.28
CA PHE A 670 -22.40 5.33 17.84
C PHE A 670 -23.20 6.56 17.39
N LYS A 671 -22.48 7.57 16.90
CA LYS A 671 -22.97 8.84 16.32
C LYS A 671 -22.30 9.12 14.97
N VAL A 672 -22.31 8.12 14.10
CA VAL A 672 -21.74 8.10 12.73
C VAL A 672 -22.78 7.53 11.77
N TYR A 673 -22.75 7.90 10.48
CA TYR A 673 -23.83 7.56 9.55
C TYR A 673 -24.09 6.06 9.42
N ILE A 674 -23.03 5.26 9.22
CA ILE A 674 -23.12 3.80 9.28
C ILE A 674 -22.53 3.38 10.62
N THR A 675 -23.39 2.89 11.52
CA THR A 675 -22.96 2.60 12.89
C THR A 675 -22.23 1.28 12.98
N ALA A 676 -22.73 0.25 12.29
CA ALA A 676 -22.23 -1.10 12.33
C ALA A 676 -22.47 -1.81 10.99
N TYR A 677 -21.47 -2.54 10.52
CA TYR A 677 -21.51 -3.32 9.31
C TYR A 677 -21.00 -4.74 9.56
N SER A 678 -21.80 -5.75 9.26
CA SER A 678 -21.45 -7.17 9.39
C SER A 678 -22.13 -7.94 8.27
N PRO A 679 -21.52 -8.02 7.08
CA PRO A 679 -22.15 -8.53 5.86
C PRO A 679 -22.25 -10.05 5.81
N ASP A 680 -22.86 -10.57 4.74
CA ASP A 680 -22.95 -12.00 4.40
C ASP A 680 -21.90 -12.44 3.36
N TYR A 681 -20.80 -11.70 3.23
CA TYR A 681 -19.70 -12.02 2.32
C TYR A 681 -18.35 -11.63 2.92
N SER A 682 -17.30 -12.30 2.46
CA SER A 682 -15.93 -11.95 2.81
C SER A 682 -15.40 -10.85 1.90
N ILE A 683 -14.88 -9.76 2.47
CA ILE A 683 -14.25 -8.66 1.72
C ILE A 683 -13.06 -9.13 0.86
N TYR A 684 -12.44 -10.28 1.17
CA TYR A 684 -11.27 -10.81 0.45
C TYR A 684 -11.62 -11.73 -0.71
N THR A 685 -12.60 -12.61 -0.49
CA THR A 685 -12.96 -13.62 -1.49
C THR A 685 -14.15 -13.19 -2.34
N GLY A 686 -14.94 -12.21 -1.88
CA GLY A 686 -16.24 -11.89 -2.43
C GLY A 686 -17.26 -13.03 -2.30
N LEU A 687 -16.89 -14.14 -1.66
CA LEU A 687 -17.75 -15.31 -1.49
C LEU A 687 -18.65 -15.15 -0.27
N PRO A 688 -19.82 -15.82 -0.25
CA PRO A 688 -20.69 -15.82 0.91
C PRO A 688 -19.96 -16.24 2.19
N ALA A 689 -20.19 -15.49 3.26
CA ALA A 689 -19.67 -15.73 4.60
C ALA A 689 -20.76 -15.41 5.63
N LEU A 690 -20.68 -16.02 6.81
CA LEU A 690 -21.60 -15.71 7.91
C LEU A 690 -20.79 -15.36 9.14
N TYR A 691 -21.00 -14.15 9.63
CA TYR A 691 -20.37 -13.59 10.83
C TYR A 691 -21.35 -13.60 11.99
N ILE A 692 -20.94 -14.17 13.12
CA ILE A 692 -21.79 -14.34 14.31
C ILE A 692 -21.07 -13.70 15.50
N ASP A 693 -21.51 -12.50 15.87
CA ASP A 693 -21.00 -11.73 16.99
C ASP A 693 -22.10 -11.38 18.00
N GLU A 694 -21.71 -11.10 19.23
CA GLU A 694 -22.59 -10.62 20.28
C GLU A 694 -22.56 -9.08 20.31
N TRP A 695 -23.72 -8.45 20.10
CA TRP A 695 -23.85 -6.99 20.08
C TRP A 695 -24.39 -6.39 21.38
N ASN A 696 -24.53 -7.24 22.41
CA ASN A 696 -24.99 -6.86 23.73
C ASN A 696 -24.68 -7.98 24.73
N ILE A 697 -24.64 -7.60 26.01
CA ILE A 697 -24.82 -8.51 27.14
C ILE A 697 -26.28 -8.46 27.64
N SER A 698 -26.61 -9.31 28.60
CA SER A 698 -27.87 -9.20 29.35
C SER A 698 -27.99 -7.85 30.06
N LEU A 699 -29.20 -7.28 30.09
CA LEU A 699 -29.47 -6.04 30.83
C LEU A 699 -29.11 -6.22 32.31
N GLN A 700 -28.21 -5.38 32.80
CA GLN A 700 -27.76 -5.42 34.19
C GLN A 700 -27.46 -4.01 34.71
N PRO A 701 -27.41 -3.80 36.03
CA PRO A 701 -27.02 -2.51 36.59
C PRO A 701 -25.63 -2.05 36.10
N ALA A 702 -25.47 -0.75 35.87
CA ALA A 702 -24.24 -0.16 35.37
C ALA A 702 -23.06 -0.34 36.33
N PHE A 703 -23.31 -0.54 37.63
CA PHE A 703 -22.25 -0.80 38.61
C PHE A 703 -21.68 -2.22 38.55
N ILE A 704 -22.30 -3.16 37.81
CA ILE A 704 -21.75 -4.49 37.62
C ILE A 704 -20.47 -4.38 36.78
N ALA A 705 -19.42 -5.03 37.21
CA ALA A 705 -18.11 -4.99 36.59
C ALA A 705 -17.80 -6.32 35.90
N HIS A 706 -17.31 -6.24 34.66
CA HIS A 706 -16.65 -7.35 33.97
C HIS A 706 -15.14 -7.10 33.94
N SER A 707 -14.34 -8.16 33.96
CA SER A 707 -12.88 -8.05 33.86
C SER A 707 -12.42 -8.61 32.52
N PHE A 708 -11.60 -7.85 31.80
CA PHE A 708 -11.00 -8.27 30.53
C PHE A 708 -9.61 -7.68 30.39
N ASN A 709 -8.58 -8.48 30.07
CA ASN A 709 -7.17 -8.06 30.03
C ASN A 709 -6.71 -7.23 31.25
N GLY A 710 -7.27 -7.52 32.44
CA GLY A 710 -6.99 -6.78 33.69
C GLY A 710 -7.73 -5.44 33.83
N PHE A 711 -8.50 -5.01 32.82
CA PHE A 711 -9.36 -3.83 32.89
C PHE A 711 -10.73 -4.16 33.47
N THR A 712 -11.23 -3.26 34.33
CA THR A 712 -12.60 -3.31 34.85
C THR A 712 -13.54 -2.55 33.93
N LEU A 713 -14.43 -3.28 33.26
CA LEU A 713 -15.46 -2.77 32.36
C LEU A 713 -16.76 -2.59 33.16
N SER A 714 -17.10 -1.35 33.50
CA SER A 714 -18.33 -1.01 34.24
C SER A 714 -18.79 0.40 33.89
N GLY A 715 -20.07 0.69 34.16
CA GLY A 715 -20.71 1.96 33.85
C GLY A 715 -21.60 1.89 32.62
N SER A 716 -22.22 3.02 32.30
CA SER A 716 -23.04 3.21 31.10
C SER A 716 -22.44 4.35 30.28
N ILE A 717 -22.17 4.11 29.00
CA ILE A 717 -21.55 5.09 28.11
C ILE A 717 -22.38 6.37 27.96
N ILE A 718 -23.70 6.24 28.10
CA ILE A 718 -24.66 7.35 28.06
C ILE A 718 -25.13 7.81 29.46
N GLY A 719 -24.47 7.36 30.53
CA GLY A 719 -24.75 7.79 31.91
C GLY A 719 -26.05 7.25 32.52
N THR A 720 -26.60 6.15 32.01
CA THR A 720 -27.77 5.48 32.62
C THR A 720 -27.35 4.58 33.80
N PHE A 721 -28.32 4.10 34.58
CA PHE A 721 -28.10 3.19 35.71
C PHE A 721 -27.90 1.72 35.30
N TYR A 722 -27.94 1.40 33.99
CA TYR A 722 -27.84 0.04 33.45
C TYR A 722 -26.88 -0.01 32.26
N GLN A 723 -26.40 -1.20 31.95
CA GLN A 723 -25.64 -1.55 30.74
C GLN A 723 -26.26 -2.81 30.11
N GLY A 724 -26.02 -3.02 28.82
CA GLY A 724 -26.63 -4.11 28.06
C GLY A 724 -26.03 -4.15 26.66
N GLY A 725 -26.62 -3.39 25.74
CA GLY A 725 -26.13 -3.18 24.37
C GLY A 725 -25.38 -1.86 24.21
N ASN A 726 -25.52 -1.25 23.05
CA ASN A 726 -24.87 -0.01 22.66
C ASN A 726 -25.89 1.11 22.47
N TYR A 727 -25.44 2.37 22.47
CA TYR A 727 -26.25 3.48 22.02
C TYR A 727 -26.07 3.69 20.52
N TRP A 728 -27.19 3.74 19.79
CA TRP A 728 -27.22 4.00 18.35
C TRP A 728 -28.04 5.25 18.08
N TRP A 729 -27.44 6.27 17.45
CA TRP A 729 -28.14 7.53 17.19
C TRP A 729 -29.37 7.38 16.29
N ASN A 730 -29.38 6.37 15.42
CA ASN A 730 -30.47 6.06 14.48
C ASN A 730 -31.41 4.95 15.02
N PHE A 731 -31.30 4.56 16.29
CA PHE A 731 -32.21 3.58 16.89
C PHE A 731 -33.65 4.13 16.90
N ASN A 732 -34.56 3.40 16.26
CA ASN A 732 -35.96 3.78 16.11
C ASN A 732 -36.93 2.95 16.97
N GLY A 733 -36.41 2.08 17.85
CA GLY A 733 -37.19 1.19 18.71
C GLY A 733 -37.30 -0.27 18.23
N THR A 734 -36.84 -0.60 17.01
CA THR A 734 -36.88 -1.97 16.49
C THR A 734 -35.79 -2.86 17.12
N ILE A 735 -36.18 -4.03 17.63
CA ILE A 735 -35.30 -5.01 18.27
C ILE A 735 -35.32 -6.34 17.49
N PRO A 736 -34.16 -6.96 17.21
CA PRO A 736 -32.83 -6.43 17.46
C PRO A 736 -32.55 -5.20 16.58
N TYR A 737 -31.72 -4.28 17.09
CA TYR A 737 -31.14 -3.25 16.25
C TYR A 737 -30.12 -3.91 15.31
N ASN A 738 -30.27 -3.68 14.00
CA ASN A 738 -29.43 -4.28 12.97
C ASN A 738 -28.98 -3.28 11.89
N ASP A 739 -29.01 -1.98 12.22
CA ASP A 739 -28.68 -0.87 11.31
C ASP A 739 -29.31 -0.99 9.91
N ASN A 740 -30.63 -1.21 9.86
CA ASN A 740 -31.40 -1.42 8.62
C ASN A 740 -30.95 -2.63 7.77
N GLY A 741 -30.42 -3.66 8.42
CA GLY A 741 -29.97 -4.90 7.77
C GLY A 741 -28.47 -4.92 7.42
N LEU A 742 -27.71 -3.88 7.77
CA LEU A 742 -26.26 -3.85 7.62
C LEU A 742 -25.55 -4.80 8.60
N ILE A 743 -26.21 -5.16 9.71
CA ILE A 743 -25.88 -6.35 10.50
C ILE A 743 -26.71 -7.51 9.93
N TYR A 744 -26.10 -8.36 9.12
CA TYR A 744 -26.81 -9.43 8.41
C TYR A 744 -27.40 -10.48 9.35
N TYR A 745 -26.66 -10.86 10.40
CA TYR A 745 -27.08 -11.87 11.37
C TYR A 745 -26.98 -11.34 12.80
N GLY A 746 -28.05 -11.58 13.59
CA GLY A 746 -28.14 -11.12 14.97
C GLY A 746 -28.52 -9.65 15.08
N GLY A 747 -27.81 -8.92 15.95
CA GLY A 747 -28.03 -7.51 16.26
C GLY A 747 -28.13 -7.25 17.76
N ASP A 748 -28.28 -5.99 18.14
CA ASP A 748 -28.33 -5.57 19.54
C ASP A 748 -29.75 -5.70 20.09
N TYR A 749 -29.92 -6.62 21.06
CA TYR A 749 -31.20 -6.89 21.72
C TYR A 749 -31.46 -6.02 22.95
N VAL A 750 -30.47 -5.27 23.43
CA VAL A 750 -30.57 -4.40 24.61
C VAL A 750 -30.01 -2.98 24.32
N PRO A 751 -30.48 -2.27 23.27
CA PRO A 751 -29.98 -0.94 22.96
C PRO A 751 -30.08 0.03 24.15
N LEU A 752 -29.05 0.86 24.32
CA LEU A 752 -29.03 1.94 25.29
C LEU A 752 -29.79 3.15 24.72
N VAL A 753 -30.61 3.79 25.54
CA VAL A 753 -31.35 5.00 25.15
C VAL A 753 -31.29 6.06 26.24
N HIS A 754 -31.20 7.33 25.84
CA HIS A 754 -31.25 8.45 26.78
C HIS A 754 -32.67 8.59 27.36
N GLY A 755 -32.77 8.80 28.68
CA GLY A 755 -33.97 9.36 29.27
C GLY A 755 -35.15 8.42 29.55
N PHE A 756 -34.91 7.16 29.93
CA PHE A 756 -35.93 6.41 30.68
C PHE A 756 -35.87 6.77 32.16
N PRO A 757 -36.76 7.63 32.70
CA PRO A 757 -37.14 7.48 34.09
C PRO A 757 -37.84 6.11 34.19
N PHE A 758 -37.37 5.23 35.08
CA PHE A 758 -38.11 4.04 35.45
C PHE A 758 -39.50 4.44 35.99
N TYR A 759 -40.51 4.45 35.13
CA TYR A 759 -41.82 4.01 35.58
C TYR A 759 -41.81 2.49 35.45
N LEU A 760 -41.48 1.85 36.57
CA LEU A 760 -41.77 0.44 36.83
C LEU A 760 -43.22 0.16 36.40
N PHE A 761 -43.44 -0.48 35.26
CA PHE A 761 -44.61 -1.34 35.09
C PHE A 761 -44.33 -2.63 35.86
N ARG A 762 -44.45 -2.54 37.19
CA ARG A 762 -44.88 -3.67 38.01
C ARG A 762 -46.40 -3.72 37.88
N GLU A 763 -46.95 -4.94 37.77
CA GLU A 763 -48.37 -5.30 37.58
C GLU A 763 -48.80 -5.31 36.09
N TYR A 764 -49.28 -6.40 35.47
CA TYR A 764 -50.03 -7.55 35.97
C TYR A 764 -49.66 -8.85 35.24
N MET A 765 -49.21 -9.86 35.99
CA MET A 765 -49.45 -11.27 35.65
C MET A 765 -50.07 -11.93 36.89
N PHE A 766 -51.40 -11.84 36.96
CA PHE A 766 -52.28 -12.78 37.66
C PHE A 766 -53.60 -12.80 36.87
N PHE A 767 -53.71 -13.76 35.95
CA PHE A 767 -54.80 -14.74 35.85
C PHE A 767 -54.41 -15.83 34.85
#